data_AF-X5AIS9-F1
#
_entry.id   AF-X5AIS9-F1
#
_cell.length_a   1.000
_cell.length_b   1.000
_cell.length_c   1.000
_cell.angle_alpha   90.00
_cell.angle_beta   90.00
_cell.angle_gamma   90.00
#
_symmetry.space_group_name_H-M   'P 1'
#
loop_
_entity.id
_entity.type
_entity.pdbx_description
1 polymer ?
#
loop_
_entity_poly.entity_id
_entity_poly.type
_entity_poly.pdbx_seq_one_letter_code
_entity_poly.pdbx_strand_id
1 'polypeptide(L)'
;SLACVVALKSWNVHPHKTDKGISFIKKNMFRIDEENLEHMPIGFEVALPSLIDIAKKLEIDIPDETRGLREIYARREIKLKKIPREIMHQVPTTLLHSLEGMAGLVWEKLLKLQNEDGSFLFSPSSTAFALQQTRDDNCLKYLTNHIHKFNGGVPNVYPVDLFEHLWAADRLQRLGVSRYFQPEIDECIAYVHRYWTEKGICWARNSEVEDIDDTAMGFRLLRLHGYEVSADVFEHFKSGGEFFCFKGQSTQAVTGMYNLYRASQVMFPGENILADAARFSANFLQEKRANNQLLDKWIITKDLPGEVGYALDVPWHASLPRLETRFYLEQYGGDDDVWIGKTLYRMPYVNNNKYLELAKLDYNNCQALHQDEWQNIKKWYRNCNVGECGLPEKSLVQIYYVAAASIFEPEKSQQRLAWVKTEVLMKTIISHFEFQQLPRQQKRAFLEEFENGSILKYTNGGRYKTKSCLVGTLVRTLNHLSLDILLAHGRDIYQPLKNAWRKWMREGDDAELLVQTLNLSGGGSCWASEELLSSNPKYGQLLKATISVCKKLHPSQNRKVNGEDGCIRSAEGTAKLEIESDMQELVKLVMTRSLNDLNSEIKHNFYIIARSFYYVAYCNPSRISFHVSKVLFERVL
;
A
#
# COMPACT_ATOMS: atom_id res chain seq x y z
N SER A 1 24.20 11.34 -25.03
CA SER A 1 25.09 12.14 -25.91
C SER A 1 25.66 11.34 -27.07
N LEU A 2 26.38 10.23 -26.86
CA LEU A 2 27.04 9.48 -27.94
C LEU A 2 26.09 9.02 -29.06
N ALA A 3 24.94 8.43 -28.72
CA ALA A 3 23.94 8.01 -29.71
C ALA A 3 23.46 9.16 -30.62
N CYS A 4 23.28 10.37 -30.07
CA CYS A 4 22.91 11.55 -30.85
C CYS A 4 24.03 11.99 -31.80
N VAL A 5 25.28 11.99 -31.34
CA VAL A 5 26.45 12.34 -32.17
C VAL A 5 26.56 11.37 -33.35
N VAL A 6 26.46 10.06 -33.08
CA VAL A 6 26.44 9.01 -34.11
C VAL A 6 25.35 9.28 -35.14
N ALA A 7 24.09 9.47 -34.70
CA ALA A 7 22.97 9.72 -35.60
C ALA A 7 23.16 10.97 -36.46
N LEU A 8 23.54 12.11 -35.87
CA LEU A 8 23.75 13.36 -36.60
C LEU A 8 24.89 13.25 -37.62
N LYS A 9 25.99 12.58 -37.25
CA LYS A 9 27.13 12.35 -38.13
C LYS A 9 26.77 11.42 -39.29
N SER A 10 26.00 10.36 -39.06
CA SER A 10 25.55 9.44 -40.11
C SER A 10 24.72 10.11 -41.21
N TRP A 11 23.97 11.15 -40.87
CA TRP A 11 23.16 11.93 -41.83
C TRP A 11 23.84 13.22 -42.31
N ASN A 12 25.05 13.52 -41.81
CA ASN A 12 25.77 14.75 -42.09
C ASN A 12 24.94 16.04 -41.84
N VAL A 13 24.20 16.06 -40.72
CA VAL A 13 23.32 17.19 -40.34
C VAL A 13 23.76 17.81 -39.00
N HIS A 14 23.55 19.12 -38.87
CA HIS A 14 23.86 19.88 -37.66
C HIS A 14 25.29 19.68 -37.10
N PRO A 15 26.35 19.92 -37.89
CA PRO A 15 27.75 19.67 -37.48
C PRO A 15 28.12 20.37 -36.16
N HIS A 16 27.65 21.60 -35.95
CA HIS A 16 27.88 22.34 -34.70
C HIS A 16 27.36 21.61 -33.44
N LYS A 17 26.29 20.80 -33.54
CA LYS A 17 25.77 20.00 -32.42
C LYS A 17 26.62 18.75 -32.23
N THR A 18 27.07 18.14 -33.32
CA THR A 18 28.00 17.00 -33.32
C THR A 18 29.30 17.38 -32.60
N ASP A 19 29.91 18.50 -32.96
CA ASP A 19 31.17 18.96 -32.35
C ASP A 19 31.02 19.24 -30.84
N LYS A 20 29.92 19.90 -30.45
CA LYS A 20 29.57 20.11 -29.04
C LYS A 20 29.42 18.78 -28.30
N GLY A 21 28.74 17.80 -28.91
CA GLY A 21 28.56 16.47 -28.33
C GLY A 21 29.86 15.71 -28.16
N ILE A 22 30.75 15.75 -29.16
CA ILE A 22 32.10 15.14 -29.09
C ILE A 22 32.91 15.80 -27.98
N SER A 23 32.92 17.13 -27.90
CA SER A 23 33.62 17.87 -26.84
C SER A 23 33.11 17.47 -25.46
N PHE A 24 31.79 17.36 -25.28
CA PHE A 24 31.20 16.89 -24.03
C PHE A 24 31.65 15.47 -23.67
N ILE A 25 31.64 14.53 -24.63
CA ILE A 25 32.06 13.15 -24.40
C ILE A 25 33.54 13.11 -24.00
N LYS A 26 34.42 13.78 -24.75
CA LYS A 26 35.85 13.86 -24.43
C LYS A 26 36.12 14.42 -23.03
N LYS A 27 35.39 15.48 -22.65
CA LYS A 27 35.52 16.12 -21.34
C LYS A 27 35.02 15.25 -20.18
N ASN A 28 34.09 14.32 -20.40
CA ASN A 28 33.44 13.58 -19.30
C ASN A 28 33.72 12.08 -19.29
N MET A 29 34.34 11.50 -20.33
CA MET A 29 34.50 10.03 -20.43
C MET A 29 35.26 9.42 -19.25
N PHE A 30 36.26 10.14 -18.71
CA PHE A 30 37.04 9.66 -17.56
C PHE A 30 36.18 9.51 -16.29
N ARG A 31 35.07 10.23 -16.18
CA ARG A 31 34.18 10.19 -15.01
C ARG A 31 33.38 8.89 -14.92
N ILE A 32 33.36 8.06 -15.96
CA ILE A 32 32.81 6.69 -15.89
C ILE A 32 33.50 5.89 -14.78
N ASP A 33 34.76 6.20 -14.47
CA ASP A 33 35.53 5.54 -13.42
C ASP A 33 35.04 5.91 -12.00
N GLU A 34 34.23 6.97 -11.86
CA GLU A 34 33.72 7.52 -10.60
C GLU A 34 32.28 7.07 -10.28
N GLU A 35 31.57 6.49 -11.26
CA GLU A 35 30.13 6.25 -11.17
C GLU A 35 29.76 4.98 -10.39
N ASN A 36 28.65 5.04 -9.66
CA ASN A 36 28.11 3.85 -8.98
C ASN A 36 27.50 2.89 -10.00
N LEU A 37 28.03 1.66 -10.00
CA LEU A 37 27.63 0.58 -10.87
C LEU A 37 26.17 0.11 -10.64
N GLU A 38 25.61 0.34 -9.46
CA GLU A 38 24.23 -0.04 -9.12
C GLU A 38 23.19 0.78 -9.90
N HIS A 39 23.48 2.05 -10.20
CA HIS A 39 22.60 2.93 -10.98
C HIS A 39 22.90 2.92 -12.48
N MET A 40 23.72 1.97 -12.94
CA MET A 40 24.04 1.83 -14.36
C MET A 40 22.77 1.53 -15.16
N PRO A 41 22.47 2.28 -16.24
CA PRO A 41 21.27 2.09 -17.03
C PRO A 41 21.12 0.66 -17.59
N ILE A 42 19.87 0.27 -17.89
CA ILE A 42 19.56 -1.08 -18.38
C ILE A 42 20.32 -1.35 -19.68
N GLY A 43 21.12 -2.42 -19.69
CA GLY A 43 21.83 -2.86 -20.88
C GLY A 43 22.98 -1.95 -21.29
N PHE A 44 23.38 -0.99 -20.44
CA PHE A 44 24.46 -0.05 -20.72
C PHE A 44 25.78 -0.78 -21.05
N GLU A 45 26.07 -1.87 -20.35
CA GLU A 45 27.25 -2.69 -20.59
C GLU A 45 27.27 -3.37 -21.96
N VAL A 46 26.13 -3.44 -22.66
CA VAL A 46 26.02 -4.01 -24.01
C VAL A 46 25.89 -2.89 -25.05
N ALA A 47 25.06 -1.90 -24.77
CA ALA A 47 24.73 -0.80 -25.69
C ALA A 47 25.89 0.19 -25.86
N LEU A 48 26.58 0.60 -24.78
CA LEU A 48 27.66 1.59 -24.87
C LEU A 48 28.82 1.08 -25.74
N PRO A 49 29.40 -0.12 -25.51
CA PRO A 49 30.44 -0.66 -26.38
C PRO A 49 30.04 -0.71 -27.86
N SER A 50 28.79 -1.12 -28.13
CA SER A 50 28.29 -1.24 -29.49
C SER A 50 28.15 0.14 -30.17
N LEU A 51 27.73 1.16 -29.42
CA LEU A 51 27.71 2.55 -29.90
C LEU A 51 29.12 3.12 -30.14
N ILE A 52 30.10 2.75 -29.30
CA ILE A 52 31.51 3.12 -29.52
C ILE A 52 32.04 2.49 -30.81
N ASP A 53 31.74 1.21 -31.05
CA ASP A 53 32.14 0.51 -32.28
C ASP A 53 31.57 1.19 -33.54
N ILE A 54 30.30 1.63 -33.49
CA ILE A 54 29.67 2.40 -34.59
C ILE A 54 30.34 3.77 -34.74
N ALA A 55 30.62 4.47 -33.64
CA ALA A 55 31.22 5.79 -33.69
C ALA A 55 32.63 5.77 -34.30
N LYS A 56 33.43 4.75 -33.97
CA LYS A 56 34.75 4.53 -34.59
C LYS A 56 34.66 4.35 -36.10
N LYS A 57 33.65 3.62 -36.59
CA LYS A 57 33.40 3.44 -38.04
C LYS A 57 33.01 4.74 -38.75
N LEU A 58 32.50 5.74 -38.00
CA LEU A 58 32.14 7.06 -38.50
C LEU A 58 33.26 8.10 -38.29
N GLU A 59 34.47 7.65 -37.97
CA GLU A 59 35.65 8.49 -37.70
C GLU A 59 35.41 9.51 -36.57
N ILE A 60 34.57 9.16 -35.59
CA ILE A 60 34.36 9.95 -34.38
C ILE A 60 35.43 9.54 -33.36
N ASP A 61 36.30 10.48 -33.03
CA ASP A 61 37.34 10.29 -32.02
C ASP A 61 36.75 10.26 -30.60
N ILE A 62 36.82 9.09 -29.95
CA ILE A 62 36.31 8.82 -28.60
C ILE A 62 37.46 8.30 -27.73
N PRO A 63 37.71 8.89 -26.56
CA PRO A 63 38.65 8.32 -25.59
C PRO A 63 38.14 6.96 -25.12
N ASP A 64 38.88 5.89 -25.38
CA ASP A 64 38.46 4.50 -25.10
C ASP A 64 39.37 3.75 -24.12
N GLU A 65 40.39 4.41 -23.57
CA GLU A 65 41.39 3.78 -22.69
C GLU A 65 41.09 3.89 -21.18
N THR A 66 39.90 4.35 -20.79
CA THR A 66 39.57 4.51 -19.36
C THR A 66 39.40 3.16 -18.66
N ARG A 67 39.66 3.12 -17.35
CA ARG A 67 39.54 1.87 -16.58
C ARG A 67 38.09 1.38 -16.58
N GLY A 68 37.14 2.27 -16.37
CA GLY A 68 35.71 1.98 -16.36
C GLY A 68 35.21 1.43 -17.69
N LEU A 69 35.70 1.95 -18.84
CA LEU A 69 35.37 1.36 -20.13
C LEU A 69 35.88 -0.08 -20.26
N ARG A 70 37.13 -0.36 -19.86
CA ARG A 70 37.65 -1.75 -19.86
C ARG A 70 36.80 -2.68 -19.01
N GLU A 71 36.35 -2.23 -17.84
CA GLU A 71 35.45 -2.99 -16.98
C GLU A 71 34.07 -3.22 -17.63
N ILE A 72 33.54 -2.22 -18.34
CA ILE A 72 32.29 -2.34 -19.13
C ILE A 72 32.44 -3.38 -20.24
N TYR A 73 33.53 -3.36 -21.01
CA TYR A 73 33.80 -4.39 -22.03
C TYR A 73 33.92 -5.80 -21.41
N ALA A 74 34.61 -5.94 -20.29
CA ALA A 74 34.71 -7.22 -19.60
C ALA A 74 33.33 -7.74 -19.14
N ARG A 75 32.47 -6.85 -18.63
CA ARG A 75 31.09 -7.19 -18.26
C ARG A 75 30.23 -7.57 -19.46
N ARG A 76 30.39 -6.87 -20.59
CA ARG A 76 29.74 -7.24 -21.86
C ARG A 76 30.01 -8.68 -22.19
N GLU A 77 31.28 -9.10 -22.19
CA GLU A 77 31.69 -10.46 -22.53
C GLU A 77 31.13 -11.50 -21.56
N ILE A 78 31.17 -11.22 -20.25
CA ILE A 78 30.55 -12.10 -19.24
C ILE A 78 29.04 -12.22 -19.50
N LYS A 79 28.36 -11.11 -19.77
CA LYS A 79 26.91 -11.10 -20.01
C LYS A 79 26.53 -11.81 -21.29
N LEU A 80 27.24 -11.55 -22.39
CA LEU A 80 27.01 -12.21 -23.68
C LEU A 80 27.25 -13.73 -23.60
N LYS A 81 28.21 -14.21 -22.79
CA LYS A 81 28.43 -15.64 -22.54
C LYS A 81 27.31 -16.28 -21.71
N LYS A 82 26.70 -15.52 -20.81
CA LYS A 82 25.56 -15.98 -19.99
C LYS A 82 24.24 -15.96 -20.75
N ILE A 83 24.15 -15.27 -21.88
CA ILE A 83 22.93 -15.24 -22.69
C ILE A 83 22.80 -16.57 -23.44
N PRO A 84 21.79 -17.40 -23.12
CA PRO A 84 21.52 -18.59 -23.90
C PRO A 84 20.95 -18.18 -25.26
N ARG A 85 21.84 -18.06 -26.26
CA ARG A 85 21.48 -17.59 -27.62
C ARG A 85 20.33 -18.40 -28.23
N GLU A 86 20.25 -19.70 -27.95
CA GLU A 86 19.16 -20.54 -28.44
C GLU A 86 17.82 -20.13 -27.85
N ILE A 87 17.76 -19.91 -26.52
CA ILE A 87 16.55 -19.51 -25.80
C ILE A 87 16.09 -18.12 -26.26
N MET A 88 17.00 -17.17 -26.46
CA MET A 88 16.69 -15.80 -26.91
C MET A 88 15.93 -15.76 -28.25
N HIS A 89 16.10 -16.76 -29.11
CA HIS A 89 15.42 -16.86 -30.41
C HIS A 89 14.19 -17.77 -30.39
N GLN A 90 13.86 -18.37 -29.24
CA GLN A 90 12.75 -19.32 -29.11
C GLN A 90 11.63 -18.80 -28.24
N VAL A 91 11.95 -18.02 -27.19
CA VAL A 91 10.97 -17.51 -26.25
C VAL A 91 11.19 -16.01 -25.97
N PRO A 92 10.12 -15.25 -25.71
CA PRO A 92 10.25 -13.86 -25.30
C PRO A 92 11.04 -13.73 -23.99
N THR A 93 12.00 -12.81 -23.97
CA THR A 93 12.82 -12.50 -22.78
C THR A 93 13.14 -11.01 -22.74
N THR A 94 13.63 -10.51 -21.59
CA THR A 94 14.07 -9.11 -21.44
C THR A 94 15.19 -8.71 -22.40
N LEU A 95 15.88 -9.67 -23.04
CA LEU A 95 16.90 -9.40 -24.05
C LEU A 95 16.32 -8.75 -25.31
N LEU A 96 15.06 -9.03 -25.65
CA LEU A 96 14.35 -8.36 -26.75
C LEU A 96 14.28 -6.85 -26.54
N HIS A 97 14.36 -6.40 -25.29
CA HIS A 97 14.38 -4.98 -24.99
C HIS A 97 15.68 -4.33 -25.46
N SER A 98 16.79 -5.04 -25.70
CA SER A 98 18.13 -4.44 -25.97
C SER A 98 18.86 -5.04 -27.18
N LEU A 99 18.15 -5.33 -28.27
CA LEU A 99 18.73 -6.00 -29.45
C LEU A 99 19.81 -5.16 -30.14
N GLU A 100 19.75 -3.82 -30.03
CA GLU A 100 20.68 -2.91 -30.71
C GLU A 100 22.15 -3.04 -30.26
N GLY A 101 22.39 -3.66 -29.11
CA GLY A 101 23.73 -3.90 -28.58
C GLY A 101 24.28 -5.30 -28.89
N MET A 102 23.51 -6.15 -29.58
CA MET A 102 23.83 -7.57 -29.78
C MET A 102 24.23 -7.86 -31.22
N ALA A 103 25.20 -8.78 -31.37
CA ALA A 103 25.71 -9.22 -32.67
C ALA A 103 25.37 -10.70 -32.95
N GLY A 104 25.19 -11.02 -34.23
CA GLY A 104 24.86 -12.38 -34.70
C GLY A 104 23.45 -12.81 -34.33
N LEU A 105 22.48 -11.91 -34.52
CA LEU A 105 21.04 -12.17 -34.33
C LEU A 105 20.45 -12.87 -35.55
N VAL A 106 19.50 -13.79 -35.32
CA VAL A 106 18.77 -14.51 -36.36
C VAL A 106 17.36 -13.92 -36.47
N TRP A 107 17.20 -12.95 -37.37
CA TRP A 107 15.99 -12.13 -37.48
C TRP A 107 14.72 -12.91 -37.82
N GLU A 108 14.81 -13.96 -38.66
CA GLU A 108 13.66 -14.82 -38.98
C GLU A 108 13.04 -15.48 -37.74
N LYS A 109 13.85 -15.72 -36.70
CA LYS A 109 13.36 -16.26 -35.42
C LYS A 109 12.87 -15.14 -34.51
N LEU A 110 13.61 -14.03 -34.42
CA LEU A 110 13.24 -12.90 -33.56
C LEU A 110 11.91 -12.26 -33.97
N LEU A 111 11.62 -12.12 -35.26
CA LEU A 111 10.35 -11.55 -35.74
C LEU A 111 9.12 -12.35 -35.26
N LYS A 112 9.28 -13.63 -34.92
CA LYS A 112 8.20 -14.45 -34.33
C LYS A 112 7.95 -14.12 -32.85
N LEU A 113 8.84 -13.37 -32.22
CA LEU A 113 8.77 -12.92 -30.83
C LEU A 113 8.42 -11.42 -30.74
N GLN A 114 8.04 -10.80 -31.85
CA GLN A 114 7.58 -9.41 -31.89
C GLN A 114 6.26 -9.28 -31.14
N ASN A 115 6.07 -8.18 -30.41
CA ASN A 115 4.82 -7.87 -29.75
C ASN A 115 3.72 -7.56 -30.78
N GLU A 116 2.46 -7.71 -30.38
CA GLU A 116 1.30 -7.41 -31.24
C GLU A 116 1.28 -5.96 -31.76
N ASP A 117 1.87 -5.02 -31.01
CA ASP A 117 1.97 -3.61 -31.40
C ASP A 117 3.08 -3.31 -32.40
N GLY A 118 3.87 -4.33 -32.78
CA GLY A 118 5.01 -4.24 -33.70
C GLY A 118 6.35 -3.95 -33.01
N SER A 119 6.39 -3.83 -31.68
CA SER A 119 7.62 -3.55 -30.94
C SER A 119 8.41 -4.81 -30.60
N PHE A 120 9.70 -4.61 -30.32
CA PHE A 120 10.51 -5.57 -29.58
C PHE A 120 10.57 -5.17 -28.11
N LEU A 121 9.77 -5.87 -27.30
CA LEU A 121 9.57 -5.64 -25.86
C LEU A 121 9.44 -4.15 -25.51
N PHE A 122 8.56 -3.46 -26.24
CA PHE A 122 8.19 -2.07 -25.99
C PHE A 122 9.35 -1.07 -26.08
N SER A 123 10.50 -1.44 -26.66
CA SER A 123 11.66 -0.56 -26.79
C SER A 123 11.74 0.07 -28.18
N PRO A 124 11.64 1.42 -28.30
CA PRO A 124 11.85 2.09 -29.58
C PRO A 124 13.23 1.88 -30.18
N SER A 125 14.31 1.87 -29.39
CA SER A 125 15.66 1.66 -29.95
C SER A 125 15.87 0.22 -30.44
N SER A 126 15.37 -0.78 -29.73
CA SER A 126 15.42 -2.18 -30.17
C SER A 126 14.63 -2.38 -31.46
N THR A 127 13.43 -1.77 -31.52
CA THR A 127 12.53 -1.86 -32.69
C THR A 127 13.11 -1.10 -33.90
N ALA A 128 13.75 0.05 -33.69
CA ALA A 128 14.44 0.78 -34.76
C ALA A 128 15.62 -0.01 -35.33
N PHE A 129 16.38 -0.70 -34.47
CA PHE A 129 17.43 -1.58 -34.92
C PHE A 129 16.87 -2.77 -35.72
N ALA A 130 15.79 -3.40 -35.25
CA ALA A 130 15.11 -4.46 -36.00
C ALA A 130 14.64 -3.98 -37.38
N LEU A 131 13.96 -2.82 -37.45
CA LEU A 131 13.52 -2.21 -38.71
C LEU A 131 14.67 -2.01 -39.70
N GLN A 132 15.82 -1.53 -39.21
CA GLN A 132 17.00 -1.32 -40.05
C GLN A 132 17.49 -2.63 -40.70
N GLN A 133 17.39 -3.75 -39.98
CA GLN A 133 17.87 -5.05 -40.43
C GLN A 133 16.85 -5.83 -41.26
N THR A 134 15.55 -5.67 -40.99
CA THR A 134 14.50 -6.53 -41.56
C THR A 134 13.56 -5.82 -42.53
N ARG A 135 13.47 -4.48 -42.45
CA ARG A 135 12.44 -3.68 -43.15
C ARG A 135 11.00 -4.10 -42.82
N ASP A 136 10.79 -4.65 -41.62
CA ASP A 136 9.47 -5.08 -41.15
C ASP A 136 8.49 -3.91 -40.99
N ASP A 137 7.30 -4.03 -41.61
CA ASP A 137 6.29 -2.98 -41.63
C ASP A 137 5.66 -2.74 -40.24
N ASN A 138 5.57 -3.77 -39.39
CA ASN A 138 5.03 -3.63 -38.04
C ASN A 138 5.97 -2.80 -37.16
N CYS A 139 7.29 -3.02 -37.27
CA CYS A 139 8.30 -2.19 -36.61
C CYS A 139 8.17 -0.72 -37.05
N LEU A 140 8.01 -0.47 -38.37
CA LEU A 140 7.83 0.88 -38.90
C LEU A 140 6.56 1.53 -38.38
N LYS A 141 5.44 0.79 -38.35
CA LYS A 141 4.15 1.27 -37.85
C LYS A 141 4.24 1.65 -36.38
N TYR A 142 4.84 0.79 -35.54
CA TYR A 142 5.10 1.09 -34.13
C TYR A 142 5.88 2.40 -33.98
N LEU A 143 7.02 2.54 -34.67
CA LEU A 143 7.87 3.73 -34.54
C LEU A 143 7.16 4.99 -35.03
N THR A 144 6.51 4.92 -36.19
CA THR A 144 5.82 6.07 -36.80
C THR A 144 4.73 6.60 -35.89
N ASN A 145 3.90 5.71 -35.32
CA ASN A 145 2.85 6.10 -34.38
C ASN A 145 3.41 6.85 -33.16
N HIS A 146 4.50 6.36 -32.59
CA HIS A 146 5.09 6.96 -31.39
C HIS A 146 5.87 8.25 -31.68
N ILE A 147 6.58 8.34 -32.81
CA ILE A 147 7.22 9.58 -33.28
C ILE A 147 6.17 10.67 -33.45
N HIS A 148 5.02 10.35 -34.05
CA HIS A 148 3.90 11.30 -34.16
C HIS A 148 3.35 11.69 -32.80
N LYS A 149 3.12 10.72 -31.89
CA LYS A 149 2.63 10.99 -30.54
C LYS A 149 3.53 11.93 -29.74
N PHE A 150 4.84 11.80 -29.89
CA PHE A 150 5.85 12.51 -29.10
C PHE A 150 6.57 13.62 -29.88
N ASN A 151 5.97 14.10 -30.98
CA ASN A 151 6.45 15.23 -31.78
C ASN A 151 7.94 15.12 -32.17
N GLY A 152 8.35 13.94 -32.65
CA GLY A 152 9.70 13.66 -33.11
C GLY A 152 10.54 12.82 -32.13
N GLY A 153 10.41 13.06 -30.82
CA GLY A 153 11.08 12.24 -29.81
C GLY A 153 10.42 10.88 -29.63
N VAL A 154 11.06 9.98 -28.88
CA VAL A 154 10.45 8.75 -28.35
C VAL A 154 11.02 8.45 -26.96
N PRO A 155 10.23 7.90 -26.02
CA PRO A 155 10.75 7.44 -24.73
C PRO A 155 11.62 6.18 -24.89
N ASN A 156 12.27 5.74 -23.81
CA ASN A 156 13.08 4.52 -23.85
C ASN A 156 12.25 3.22 -23.81
N VAL A 157 11.00 3.32 -23.35
CA VAL A 157 10.00 2.26 -23.27
C VAL A 157 8.60 2.83 -23.55
N TYR A 158 7.77 2.16 -24.34
CA TYR A 158 6.37 2.53 -24.58
C TYR A 158 5.53 1.39 -25.19
N PRO A 159 4.24 1.23 -24.83
CA PRO A 159 3.53 1.95 -23.78
C PRO A 159 4.02 1.58 -22.37
N VAL A 160 3.50 2.30 -21.38
CA VAL A 160 3.70 2.07 -19.93
C VAL A 160 2.36 2.19 -19.20
N ASP A 161 1.29 1.76 -19.87
CA ASP A 161 -0.08 2.01 -19.44
C ASP A 161 -0.42 1.28 -18.15
N LEU A 162 -0.13 -0.01 -18.02
CA LEU A 162 -0.44 -0.76 -16.79
C LEU A 162 0.35 -0.21 -15.61
N PHE A 163 1.65 0.06 -15.81
CA PHE A 163 2.51 0.68 -14.82
C PHE A 163 1.97 2.04 -14.35
N GLU A 164 1.61 2.94 -15.28
CA GLU A 164 1.16 4.28 -14.92
C GLU A 164 -0.16 4.27 -14.13
N HIS A 165 -1.14 3.45 -14.55
CA HIS A 165 -2.43 3.33 -13.83
C HIS A 165 -2.24 2.77 -12.42
N LEU A 166 -1.43 1.71 -12.28
CA LEU A 166 -1.17 1.05 -11.00
C LEU A 166 -0.40 1.96 -10.04
N TRP A 167 0.64 2.64 -10.51
CA TRP A 167 1.47 3.47 -9.65
C TRP A 167 0.75 4.77 -9.29
N ALA A 168 -0.01 5.39 -10.19
CA ALA A 168 -0.83 6.55 -9.84
C ALA A 168 -1.83 6.21 -8.72
N ALA A 169 -2.53 5.07 -8.82
CA ALA A 169 -3.46 4.60 -7.79
C ALA A 169 -2.75 4.33 -6.45
N ASP A 170 -1.61 3.62 -6.46
CA ASP A 170 -0.85 3.33 -5.24
C ASP A 170 -0.35 4.61 -4.56
N ARG A 171 0.14 5.59 -5.33
CA ARG A 171 0.64 6.86 -4.79
C ARG A 171 -0.49 7.67 -4.14
N LEU A 172 -1.64 7.80 -4.79
CA LEU A 172 -2.80 8.50 -4.23
C LEU A 172 -3.32 7.84 -2.94
N GLN A 173 -3.33 6.50 -2.88
CA GLN A 173 -3.74 5.75 -1.68
C GLN A 173 -2.76 5.96 -0.52
N ARG A 174 -1.45 5.78 -0.76
CA ARG A 174 -0.43 5.93 0.29
C ARG A 174 -0.30 7.37 0.78
N LEU A 175 -0.44 8.36 -0.12
CA LEU A 175 -0.52 9.77 0.22
C LEU A 175 -1.82 10.16 0.95
N GLY A 176 -2.78 9.22 1.04
CA GLY A 176 -3.95 9.39 1.88
C GLY A 176 -5.03 10.31 1.30
N VAL A 177 -4.99 10.56 0.00
CA VAL A 177 -5.90 11.47 -0.73
C VAL A 177 -6.77 10.73 -1.76
N SER A 178 -6.68 9.41 -1.85
CA SER A 178 -7.45 8.60 -2.80
C SER A 178 -8.96 8.77 -2.72
N ARG A 179 -9.50 9.13 -1.54
CA ARG A 179 -10.95 9.36 -1.35
C ARG A 179 -11.54 10.46 -2.24
N TYR A 180 -10.70 11.37 -2.75
CA TYR A 180 -11.11 12.41 -3.69
C TYR A 180 -11.18 11.93 -5.14
N PHE A 181 -10.61 10.76 -5.43
CA PHE A 181 -10.39 10.26 -6.79
C PHE A 181 -10.91 8.82 -6.95
N GLN A 182 -11.90 8.42 -6.14
CA GLN A 182 -12.38 7.03 -6.15
C GLN A 182 -12.91 6.61 -7.54
N PRO A 183 -13.71 7.42 -8.27
CA PRO A 183 -14.16 7.05 -9.61
C PRO A 183 -13.01 6.85 -10.61
N GLU A 184 -12.01 7.73 -10.57
CA GLU A 184 -10.84 7.66 -11.45
C GLU A 184 -9.95 6.47 -11.11
N ILE A 185 -9.76 6.19 -9.81
CA ILE A 185 -9.03 5.00 -9.36
C ILE A 185 -9.78 3.73 -9.79
N ASP A 186 -11.10 3.68 -9.66
CA ASP A 186 -11.91 2.53 -10.09
C ASP A 186 -11.77 2.29 -11.60
N GLU A 187 -11.73 3.36 -12.41
CA GLU A 187 -11.43 3.28 -13.86
C GLU A 187 -10.03 2.72 -14.12
N CYS A 188 -9.01 3.22 -13.41
CA CYS A 188 -7.64 2.71 -13.52
C CYS A 188 -7.55 1.22 -13.19
N ILE A 189 -8.16 0.78 -12.09
CA ILE A 189 -8.13 -0.62 -11.67
C ILE A 189 -8.95 -1.50 -12.64
N ALA A 190 -10.08 -1.00 -13.16
CA ALA A 190 -10.85 -1.70 -14.19
C ALA A 190 -10.06 -1.87 -15.50
N TYR A 191 -9.27 -0.85 -15.89
CA TYR A 191 -8.38 -0.93 -17.04
C TYR A 191 -7.31 -2.02 -16.82
N VAL A 192 -6.67 -2.06 -15.65
CA VAL A 192 -5.68 -3.09 -15.34
C VAL A 192 -6.31 -4.48 -15.36
N HIS A 193 -7.48 -4.65 -14.74
CA HIS A 193 -8.18 -5.94 -14.72
C HIS A 193 -8.45 -6.47 -16.13
N ARG A 194 -8.80 -5.59 -17.08
CA ARG A 194 -9.06 -5.96 -18.47
C ARG A 194 -7.87 -6.66 -19.14
N TYR A 195 -6.65 -6.33 -18.71
CA TYR A 195 -5.41 -6.87 -19.27
C TYR A 195 -4.68 -7.81 -18.31
N TRP A 196 -5.32 -8.18 -17.19
CA TRP A 196 -4.77 -9.14 -16.24
C TRP A 196 -4.76 -10.54 -16.84
N THR A 197 -3.69 -11.31 -16.61
CA THR A 197 -3.56 -12.69 -17.09
C THR A 197 -3.14 -13.63 -15.97
N GLU A 198 -3.32 -14.95 -16.16
CA GLU A 198 -2.89 -15.98 -15.22
C GLU A 198 -1.36 -16.07 -15.07
N LYS A 199 -0.60 -15.54 -16.04
CA LYS A 199 0.87 -15.46 -15.97
C LYS A 199 1.37 -14.17 -15.31
N GLY A 200 0.47 -13.21 -15.10
CA GLY A 200 0.78 -11.88 -14.60
C GLY A 200 0.67 -10.82 -15.67
N ILE A 201 1.31 -9.69 -15.42
CA ILE A 201 1.38 -8.53 -16.30
C ILE A 201 2.80 -7.96 -16.26
N CYS A 202 3.09 -7.03 -17.16
CA CYS A 202 4.21 -6.11 -17.01
C CYS A 202 3.74 -4.66 -17.13
N TRP A 203 4.67 -3.73 -17.29
CA TRP A 203 4.39 -2.30 -17.43
C TRP A 203 3.44 -1.93 -18.60
N ALA A 204 3.29 -2.81 -19.59
CA ALA A 204 2.47 -2.62 -20.77
C ALA A 204 1.47 -3.76 -20.99
N ARG A 205 0.29 -3.41 -21.53
CA ARG A 205 -0.71 -4.41 -21.92
C ARG A 205 -0.22 -5.36 -23.03
N ASN A 206 -0.82 -6.55 -23.11
CA ASN A 206 -0.58 -7.55 -24.15
C ASN A 206 0.90 -7.95 -24.32
N SER A 207 1.62 -8.06 -23.19
CA SER A 207 3.00 -8.56 -23.19
C SER A 207 3.01 -10.08 -23.01
N GLU A 208 3.94 -10.74 -23.71
CA GLU A 208 4.31 -12.15 -23.48
C GLU A 208 5.49 -12.29 -22.48
N VAL A 209 5.94 -11.17 -21.91
CA VAL A 209 6.94 -11.12 -20.84
C VAL A 209 6.35 -10.36 -19.67
N GLU A 210 6.11 -11.06 -18.58
CA GLU A 210 5.58 -10.53 -17.33
C GLU A 210 6.72 -10.20 -16.35
N ASP A 211 6.47 -9.28 -15.43
CA ASP A 211 7.39 -8.97 -14.33
C ASP A 211 6.68 -8.99 -12.97
N ILE A 212 7.43 -9.33 -11.94
CA ILE A 212 6.88 -9.51 -10.60
C ILE A 212 6.47 -8.20 -9.94
N ASP A 213 7.02 -7.06 -10.37
CA ASP A 213 6.77 -5.76 -9.75
C ASP A 213 5.37 -5.26 -10.12
N ASP A 214 5.10 -5.18 -11.43
CA ASP A 214 3.78 -4.87 -11.99
C ASP A 214 2.75 -5.93 -11.61
N THR A 215 3.12 -7.22 -11.64
CA THR A 215 2.21 -8.30 -11.21
C THR A 215 1.85 -8.20 -9.73
N ALA A 216 2.82 -7.95 -8.83
CA ALA A 216 2.54 -7.83 -7.40
C ALA A 216 1.70 -6.58 -7.08
N MET A 217 2.00 -5.46 -7.73
CA MET A 217 1.22 -4.23 -7.62
C MET A 217 -0.22 -4.44 -8.10
N GLY A 218 -0.38 -5.01 -9.31
CA GLY A 218 -1.65 -5.34 -9.93
C GLY A 218 -2.48 -6.27 -9.08
N PHE A 219 -1.90 -7.40 -8.67
CA PHE A 219 -2.54 -8.37 -7.78
C PHE A 219 -3.10 -7.73 -6.52
N ARG A 220 -2.26 -6.96 -5.82
CA ARG A 220 -2.66 -6.32 -4.55
C ARG A 220 -3.77 -5.32 -4.77
N LEU A 221 -3.66 -4.43 -5.75
CA LEU A 221 -4.67 -3.40 -6.00
C LEU A 221 -5.98 -4.01 -6.51
N LEU A 222 -5.93 -4.94 -7.47
CA LEU A 222 -7.11 -5.66 -7.95
C LEU A 222 -7.85 -6.35 -6.79
N ARG A 223 -7.13 -7.07 -5.94
CA ARG A 223 -7.71 -7.76 -4.78
C ARG A 223 -8.32 -6.80 -3.77
N LEU A 224 -7.63 -5.71 -3.42
CA LEU A 224 -8.13 -4.71 -2.47
C LEU A 224 -9.36 -3.96 -3.00
N HIS A 225 -9.54 -3.89 -4.31
CA HIS A 225 -10.73 -3.33 -4.96
C HIS A 225 -11.83 -4.37 -5.24
N GLY A 226 -11.60 -5.63 -4.83
CA GLY A 226 -12.60 -6.70 -4.85
C GLY A 226 -12.73 -7.44 -6.18
N TYR A 227 -11.71 -7.37 -7.03
CA TYR A 227 -11.57 -8.27 -8.19
C TYR A 227 -11.05 -9.63 -7.75
N GLU A 228 -11.55 -10.69 -8.40
CA GLU A 228 -11.08 -12.05 -8.19
C GLU A 228 -9.79 -12.29 -8.98
N VAL A 229 -8.66 -12.33 -8.27
CA VAL A 229 -7.35 -12.64 -8.84
C VAL A 229 -6.70 -13.78 -8.06
N SER A 230 -6.22 -14.81 -8.78
CA SER A 230 -5.55 -15.96 -8.17
C SER A 230 -4.13 -15.61 -7.78
N ALA A 231 -3.70 -16.08 -6.60
CA ALA A 231 -2.32 -15.98 -6.15
C ALA A 231 -1.36 -16.91 -6.93
N ASP A 232 -1.90 -17.89 -7.68
CA ASP A 232 -1.09 -18.81 -8.49
C ASP A 232 -0.30 -18.09 -9.59
N VAL A 233 -0.68 -16.84 -9.91
CA VAL A 233 0.09 -15.94 -10.79
C VAL A 233 1.57 -15.86 -10.37
N PHE A 234 1.86 -15.96 -9.07
CA PHE A 234 3.23 -15.86 -8.55
C PHE A 234 4.05 -17.14 -8.77
N GLU A 235 3.44 -18.27 -9.12
CA GLU A 235 4.18 -19.48 -9.52
C GLU A 235 5.01 -19.24 -10.79
N HIS A 236 4.57 -18.30 -11.64
CA HIS A 236 5.34 -17.89 -12.83
C HIS A 236 6.73 -17.34 -12.48
N PHE A 237 6.87 -16.70 -11.31
CA PHE A 237 8.10 -16.02 -10.86
C PHE A 237 8.91 -16.83 -9.85
N LYS A 238 8.40 -17.99 -9.43
CA LYS A 238 9.04 -18.83 -8.42
C LYS A 238 9.96 -19.86 -9.07
N SER A 239 11.18 -19.99 -8.56
CA SER A 239 12.10 -21.07 -8.94
C SER A 239 13.03 -21.41 -7.79
N GLY A 240 13.22 -22.71 -7.52
CA GLY A 240 14.11 -23.15 -6.44
C GLY A 240 13.73 -22.69 -5.03
N GLY A 241 12.46 -22.30 -4.81
CA GLY A 241 11.98 -21.72 -3.55
C GLY A 241 12.23 -20.22 -3.40
N GLU A 242 12.81 -19.57 -4.41
CA GLU A 242 13.04 -18.13 -4.49
C GLU A 242 12.11 -17.48 -5.51
N PHE A 243 11.99 -16.15 -5.45
CA PHE A 243 11.23 -15.34 -6.40
C PHE A 243 12.14 -14.40 -7.16
N PHE A 244 11.81 -14.15 -8.44
CA PHE A 244 12.63 -13.36 -9.35
C PHE A 244 11.79 -12.33 -10.10
N CYS A 245 12.40 -11.23 -10.53
CA CYS A 245 11.72 -10.18 -11.28
C CYS A 245 11.13 -10.66 -12.60
N PHE A 246 11.80 -11.60 -13.28
CA PHE A 246 11.39 -12.14 -14.56
C PHE A 246 11.60 -13.66 -14.56
N LYS A 247 10.69 -14.39 -15.20
CA LYS A 247 10.81 -15.85 -15.33
C LYS A 247 12.10 -16.25 -16.05
N GLY A 248 12.76 -17.27 -15.50
CA GLY A 248 14.02 -17.80 -16.04
C GLY A 248 15.23 -16.88 -15.89
N GLN A 249 15.13 -15.80 -15.10
CA GLN A 249 16.23 -14.88 -14.81
C GLN A 249 16.54 -14.88 -13.31
N SER A 250 17.73 -14.39 -12.96
CA SER A 250 18.21 -14.33 -11.57
C SER A 250 18.09 -12.93 -10.94
N THR A 251 17.36 -12.01 -11.58
CA THR A 251 17.28 -10.61 -11.11
C THR A 251 16.31 -10.51 -9.94
N GLN A 252 16.75 -9.88 -8.84
CA GLN A 252 15.95 -9.60 -7.64
C GLN A 252 16.17 -8.13 -7.26
N ALA A 253 15.20 -7.27 -7.58
CA ALA A 253 15.24 -5.84 -7.26
C ALA A 253 14.55 -5.56 -5.91
N VAL A 254 15.01 -4.53 -5.20
CA VAL A 254 14.47 -4.16 -3.88
C VAL A 254 13.00 -3.75 -4.00
N THR A 255 12.66 -2.93 -4.99
CA THR A 255 11.29 -2.47 -5.28
C THR A 255 10.34 -3.62 -5.66
N GLY A 256 10.76 -4.50 -6.57
CA GLY A 256 9.97 -5.69 -6.94
C GLY A 256 9.73 -6.63 -5.75
N MET A 257 10.74 -6.88 -4.92
CA MET A 257 10.59 -7.70 -3.72
C MET A 257 9.78 -7.00 -2.62
N TYR A 258 9.87 -5.68 -2.53
CA TYR A 258 9.04 -4.86 -1.65
C TYR A 258 7.56 -4.91 -2.03
N ASN A 259 7.24 -4.80 -3.32
CA ASN A 259 5.86 -4.91 -3.79
C ASN A 259 5.32 -6.34 -3.67
N LEU A 260 6.15 -7.38 -3.90
CA LEU A 260 5.81 -8.77 -3.57
C LEU A 260 5.50 -8.92 -2.07
N TYR A 261 6.32 -8.34 -1.18
CA TYR A 261 6.10 -8.38 0.25
C TYR A 261 4.76 -7.73 0.64
N ARG A 262 4.42 -6.58 0.07
CA ARG A 262 3.12 -5.93 0.29
C ARG A 262 1.96 -6.75 -0.25
N ALA A 263 2.11 -7.35 -1.43
CA ALA A 263 1.10 -8.21 -2.05
C ALA A 263 0.84 -9.48 -1.24
N SER A 264 1.89 -10.08 -0.68
CA SER A 264 1.78 -11.29 0.13
C SER A 264 0.98 -11.11 1.42
N GLN A 265 0.80 -9.87 1.88
CA GLN A 265 0.06 -9.56 3.11
C GLN A 265 -1.46 -9.48 2.89
N VAL A 266 -1.95 -9.45 1.64
CA VAL A 266 -3.39 -9.54 1.31
C VAL A 266 -3.82 -10.98 0.99
N MET A 267 -3.16 -11.94 1.65
CA MET A 267 -3.36 -13.38 1.49
C MET A 267 -4.72 -13.84 2.04
N PHE A 268 -5.35 -14.77 1.33
CA PHE A 268 -6.51 -15.52 1.78
C PHE A 268 -6.10 -16.90 2.33
N PRO A 269 -6.93 -17.53 3.18
CA PRO A 269 -6.58 -18.84 3.74
C PRO A 269 -6.33 -19.90 2.66
N GLY A 270 -5.22 -20.63 2.81
CA GLY A 270 -4.82 -21.71 1.90
C GLY A 270 -3.89 -21.29 0.75
N GLU A 271 -3.59 -20.00 0.57
CA GLU A 271 -2.71 -19.51 -0.49
C GLU A 271 -1.21 -19.67 -0.12
N ASN A 272 -0.72 -20.92 -0.13
CA ASN A 272 0.65 -21.27 0.26
C ASN A 272 1.73 -20.52 -0.53
N ILE A 273 1.47 -20.21 -1.81
CA ILE A 273 2.39 -19.43 -2.65
C ILE A 273 2.66 -18.03 -2.09
N LEU A 274 1.66 -17.36 -1.51
CA LEU A 274 1.85 -16.08 -0.86
C LEU A 274 2.55 -16.22 0.49
N ALA A 275 2.36 -17.33 1.21
CA ALA A 275 3.11 -17.60 2.44
C ALA A 275 4.61 -17.77 2.16
N ASP A 276 4.95 -18.47 1.08
CA ASP A 276 6.32 -18.56 0.58
C ASP A 276 6.85 -17.19 0.14
N ALA A 277 6.06 -16.42 -0.62
CA ALA A 277 6.42 -15.07 -1.06
C ALA A 277 6.65 -14.12 0.12
N ALA A 278 5.80 -14.14 1.15
CA ALA A 278 5.92 -13.34 2.36
C ALA A 278 7.23 -13.65 3.09
N ARG A 279 7.54 -14.94 3.28
CA ARG A 279 8.77 -15.39 3.96
C ARG A 279 10.01 -14.99 3.17
N PHE A 280 10.02 -15.27 1.86
CA PHE A 280 11.15 -14.97 1.00
C PHE A 280 11.43 -13.46 0.93
N SER A 281 10.42 -12.67 0.57
CA SER A 281 10.56 -11.22 0.40
C SER A 281 10.90 -10.51 1.71
N ALA A 282 10.31 -10.91 2.84
CA ALA A 282 10.68 -10.35 4.14
C ALA A 282 12.15 -10.61 4.48
N ASN A 283 12.63 -11.84 4.30
CA ASN A 283 14.03 -12.20 4.57
C ASN A 283 14.99 -11.42 3.66
N PHE A 284 14.69 -11.37 2.36
CA PHE A 284 15.47 -10.60 1.38
C PHE A 284 15.58 -9.13 1.79
N LEU A 285 14.45 -8.49 2.11
CA LEU A 285 14.42 -7.06 2.49
C LEU A 285 15.11 -6.81 3.84
N GLN A 286 15.00 -7.73 4.80
CA GLN A 286 15.72 -7.65 6.07
C GLN A 286 17.23 -7.76 5.89
N GLU A 287 17.70 -8.68 5.05
CA GLU A 287 19.11 -8.81 4.70
C GLU A 287 19.63 -7.53 4.02
N LYS A 288 18.88 -7.00 3.04
CA LYS A 288 19.23 -5.74 2.39
C LYS A 288 19.25 -4.57 3.36
N ARG A 289 18.31 -4.50 4.30
CA ARG A 289 18.30 -3.49 5.39
C ARG A 289 19.53 -3.62 6.28
N ALA A 290 19.86 -4.83 6.73
CA ALA A 290 21.00 -5.07 7.63
C ALA A 290 22.34 -4.71 6.99
N ASN A 291 22.45 -4.88 5.67
CA ASN A 291 23.66 -4.59 4.91
C ASN A 291 23.71 -3.16 4.34
N ASN A 292 22.74 -2.28 4.65
CA ASN A 292 22.59 -0.94 4.04
C ASN A 292 22.52 -0.96 2.51
N GLN A 293 21.87 -1.99 1.94
CA GLN A 293 21.70 -2.23 0.51
C GLN A 293 20.24 -2.04 0.05
N LEU A 294 19.48 -1.17 0.74
CA LEU A 294 18.14 -0.76 0.29
C LEU A 294 18.24 0.31 -0.80
N LEU A 295 18.92 -0.06 -1.88
CA LEU A 295 19.10 0.70 -3.11
C LEU A 295 18.47 -0.09 -4.26
N ASP A 296 17.90 0.62 -5.23
CA ASP A 296 17.21 -0.01 -6.33
C ASP A 296 17.86 0.34 -7.68
N LYS A 297 17.92 -0.66 -8.56
CA LYS A 297 18.52 -0.53 -9.89
C LYS A 297 17.62 0.21 -10.88
N TRP A 298 16.32 0.29 -10.60
CA TRP A 298 15.29 0.78 -11.52
C TRP A 298 14.77 2.16 -11.13
N ILE A 299 15.14 2.68 -9.96
CA ILE A 299 14.66 3.99 -9.48
C ILE A 299 15.62 4.63 -8.47
N ILE A 300 15.78 5.94 -8.60
CA ILE A 300 16.39 6.83 -7.61
C ILE A 300 15.24 7.53 -6.89
N THR A 301 15.03 7.17 -5.63
CA THR A 301 13.95 7.73 -4.81
C THR A 301 14.50 8.59 -3.67
N LYS A 302 13.64 9.45 -3.11
CA LYS A 302 13.95 10.21 -1.91
C LYS A 302 14.28 9.35 -0.68
N ASP A 303 13.50 8.30 -0.39
CA ASP A 303 13.70 7.48 0.83
C ASP A 303 13.18 6.03 0.73
N LEU A 304 13.70 5.24 -0.23
CA LEU A 304 13.44 3.80 -0.29
C LEU A 304 13.76 3.05 1.02
N PRO A 305 14.87 3.35 1.74
CA PRO A 305 15.14 2.71 3.02
C PRO A 305 14.03 2.94 4.05
N GLY A 306 13.47 4.15 4.12
CA GLY A 306 12.32 4.46 4.96
C GLY A 306 11.04 3.72 4.55
N GLU A 307 10.75 3.63 3.26
CA GLU A 307 9.56 2.92 2.75
C GLU A 307 9.60 1.42 3.11
N VAL A 308 10.74 0.77 2.85
CA VAL A 308 10.96 -0.64 3.17
C VAL A 308 11.02 -0.84 4.69
N GLY A 309 11.72 0.05 5.39
CA GLY A 309 11.84 0.03 6.84
C GLY A 309 10.47 0.07 7.53
N TYR A 310 9.59 0.97 7.11
CA TYR A 310 8.22 1.08 7.64
C TYR A 310 7.44 -0.21 7.43
N ALA A 311 7.44 -0.78 6.21
CA ALA A 311 6.68 -2.00 5.92
C ALA A 311 7.17 -3.22 6.72
N LEU A 312 8.48 -3.35 6.94
CA LEU A 312 9.05 -4.41 7.78
C LEU A 312 8.74 -4.19 9.27
N ASP A 313 8.67 -2.94 9.72
CA ASP A 313 8.44 -2.61 11.12
C ASP A 313 6.96 -2.59 11.53
N VAL A 314 6.06 -2.32 10.58
CA VAL A 314 4.61 -2.22 10.77
C VAL A 314 3.93 -3.03 9.67
N PRO A 315 3.55 -4.30 9.93
CA PRO A 315 2.87 -5.13 8.93
C PRO A 315 1.51 -4.53 8.58
N TRP A 316 0.95 -4.93 7.44
CA TRP A 316 -0.29 -4.40 6.88
C TRP A 316 -1.46 -4.48 7.86
N HIS A 317 -1.60 -5.57 8.61
CA HIS A 317 -2.62 -5.70 9.66
C HIS A 317 -2.49 -4.66 10.79
N ALA A 318 -1.29 -4.11 11.03
CA ALA A 318 -1.01 -3.07 12.01
C ALA A 318 -0.87 -1.65 11.40
N SER A 319 -0.87 -1.50 10.07
CA SER A 319 -0.60 -0.21 9.40
C SER A 319 -1.83 0.71 9.34
N LEU A 320 -2.12 1.45 10.41
CA LEU A 320 -3.29 2.35 10.40
C LEU A 320 -3.19 3.40 9.26
N PRO A 321 -4.29 3.73 8.55
CA PRO A 321 -4.27 4.62 7.38
C PRO A 321 -3.47 5.91 7.56
N ARG A 322 -3.74 6.70 8.60
CA ARG A 322 -2.99 7.96 8.83
C ARG A 322 -1.56 7.74 9.27
N LEU A 323 -1.24 6.59 9.87
CA LEU A 323 0.13 6.25 10.24
C LEU A 323 0.96 6.04 8.98
N GLU A 324 0.49 5.19 8.07
CA GLU A 324 1.17 4.95 6.78
C GLU A 324 1.33 6.24 5.98
N THR A 325 0.25 7.00 5.84
CA THR A 325 0.31 8.30 5.14
C THR A 325 1.31 9.26 5.77
N ARG A 326 1.39 9.32 7.11
CA ARG A 326 2.31 10.24 7.80
C ARG A 326 3.76 9.97 7.43
N PHE A 327 4.18 8.71 7.40
CA PHE A 327 5.53 8.34 6.99
C PHE A 327 5.72 8.50 5.48
N TYR A 328 4.72 8.15 4.68
CA TYR A 328 4.85 8.24 3.24
C TYR A 328 4.98 9.68 2.71
N LEU A 329 4.36 10.66 3.39
CA LEU A 329 4.54 12.08 3.09
C LEU A 329 6.00 12.56 3.22
N GLU A 330 6.79 11.93 4.09
CA GLU A 330 8.22 12.21 4.23
C GLU A 330 9.06 11.47 3.20
N GLN A 331 8.56 10.34 2.69
CA GLN A 331 9.30 9.41 1.83
C GLN A 331 9.09 9.68 0.33
N TYR A 332 7.90 10.13 -0.07
CA TYR A 332 7.59 10.40 -1.47
C TYR A 332 8.43 11.58 -1.99
N GLY A 333 9.15 11.36 -3.10
CA GLY A 333 10.07 12.34 -3.67
C GLY A 333 9.44 13.36 -4.60
N GLY A 334 8.13 13.32 -4.85
CA GLY A 334 7.49 14.26 -5.76
C GLY A 334 8.05 14.12 -7.17
N ASP A 335 8.38 15.24 -7.82
CA ASP A 335 8.99 15.24 -9.17
C ASP A 335 10.50 14.98 -9.19
N ASP A 336 11.16 14.87 -8.03
CA ASP A 336 12.60 14.61 -7.93
C ASP A 336 12.94 13.14 -8.21
N ASP A 337 12.03 12.20 -7.92
CA ASP A 337 12.23 10.77 -8.20
C ASP A 337 12.50 10.51 -9.69
N VAL A 338 13.54 9.73 -9.96
CA VAL A 338 14.01 9.40 -11.33
C VAL A 338 13.95 7.90 -11.55
N TRP A 339 13.32 7.47 -12.63
CA TRP A 339 13.31 6.07 -13.04
C TRP A 339 14.51 5.75 -13.93
N ILE A 340 15.08 4.57 -13.76
CA ILE A 340 16.25 4.08 -14.50
C ILE A 340 15.78 3.05 -15.53
N GLY A 341 15.68 3.49 -16.78
CA GLY A 341 15.44 2.64 -17.94
C GLY A 341 16.75 2.35 -18.70
N LYS A 342 16.69 2.23 -20.03
CA LYS A 342 17.90 2.38 -20.86
C LYS A 342 18.52 3.77 -20.74
N THR A 343 17.69 4.74 -20.39
CA THR A 343 18.06 6.10 -20.02
C THR A 343 17.26 6.48 -18.77
N LEU A 344 17.70 7.51 -18.07
CA LEU A 344 16.88 8.12 -17.01
C LEU A 344 15.58 8.66 -17.62
N TYR A 345 14.47 8.47 -16.92
CA TYR A 345 13.16 9.00 -17.31
C TYR A 345 12.34 9.40 -16.09
N ARG A 346 11.27 10.18 -16.32
CA ARG A 346 10.32 10.60 -15.29
C ARG A 346 8.92 10.19 -15.70
N MET A 347 8.06 10.00 -14.69
CA MET A 347 6.67 9.59 -14.84
C MET A 347 5.77 10.66 -14.21
N PRO A 348 5.39 11.73 -14.93
CA PRO A 348 4.72 12.89 -14.34
C PRO A 348 3.38 12.57 -13.66
N TYR A 349 2.67 11.52 -14.09
CA TYR A 349 1.41 11.09 -13.48
C TYR A 349 1.59 10.17 -12.26
N VAL A 350 2.83 9.77 -11.96
CA VAL A 350 3.21 8.97 -10.79
C VAL A 350 4.00 9.81 -9.77
N ASN A 351 4.92 10.65 -10.27
CA ASN A 351 5.89 11.43 -9.54
C ASN A 351 5.68 12.91 -9.84
N ASN A 352 4.96 13.62 -8.97
CA ASN A 352 4.74 15.05 -9.10
C ASN A 352 4.48 15.75 -7.76
N ASN A 353 4.85 17.02 -7.70
CA ASN A 353 4.69 17.84 -6.50
C ASN A 353 3.23 18.21 -6.21
N LYS A 354 2.32 18.14 -7.19
CA LYS A 354 0.89 18.44 -6.96
C LYS A 354 0.25 17.40 -6.03
N TYR A 355 0.57 16.12 -6.21
CA TYR A 355 0.13 15.05 -5.32
C TYR A 355 0.64 15.28 -3.89
N LEU A 356 1.93 15.61 -3.75
CA LEU A 356 2.53 15.85 -2.45
C LEU A 356 1.94 17.09 -1.76
N GLU A 357 1.77 18.20 -2.48
CA GLU A 357 1.18 19.42 -1.96
C GLU A 357 -0.26 19.20 -1.48
N LEU A 358 -1.10 18.59 -2.32
CA LEU A 358 -2.47 18.23 -1.94
C LEU A 358 -2.49 17.35 -0.69
N ALA A 359 -1.63 16.34 -0.64
CA ALA A 359 -1.57 15.40 0.48
C ALA A 359 -1.11 16.06 1.78
N LYS A 360 -0.14 16.98 1.74
CA LYS A 360 0.27 17.76 2.92
C LYS A 360 -0.85 18.68 3.42
N LEU A 361 -1.53 19.38 2.51
CA LEU A 361 -2.65 20.25 2.86
C LEU A 361 -3.81 19.44 3.48
N ASP A 362 -4.19 18.34 2.82
CA ASP A 362 -5.24 17.44 3.30
C ASP A 362 -4.92 16.85 4.67
N TYR A 363 -3.70 16.34 4.85
CA TYR A 363 -3.25 15.76 6.11
C TYR A 363 -3.31 16.77 7.25
N ASN A 364 -2.78 17.98 7.02
CA ASN A 364 -2.77 19.04 8.02
C ASN A 364 -4.18 19.54 8.36
N ASN A 365 -5.10 19.60 7.37
CA ASN A 365 -6.50 19.96 7.61
C ASN A 365 -7.21 18.92 8.48
N CYS A 366 -7.04 17.63 8.16
CA CYS A 366 -7.58 16.54 8.98
C CYS A 366 -6.98 16.58 10.41
N GLN A 367 -5.66 16.77 10.52
CA GLN A 367 -4.97 16.84 11.81
C GLN A 367 -5.49 18.00 12.66
N ALA A 368 -5.72 19.18 12.07
CA ALA A 368 -6.26 20.33 12.80
C ALA A 368 -7.67 20.04 13.35
N LEU A 369 -8.53 19.39 12.56
CA LEU A 369 -9.84 18.91 13.04
C LEU A 369 -9.67 17.92 14.19
N HIS A 370 -8.76 16.95 14.06
CA HIS A 370 -8.53 15.95 15.10
C HIS A 370 -8.01 16.59 16.40
N GLN A 371 -7.22 17.66 16.30
CA GLN A 371 -6.78 18.41 17.49
C GLN A 371 -7.93 19.14 18.19
N ASP A 372 -8.91 19.67 17.45
CA ASP A 372 -10.12 20.27 18.02
C ASP A 372 -11.02 19.22 18.67
N GLU A 373 -11.27 18.12 17.97
CA GLU A 373 -11.97 16.94 18.51
C GLU A 373 -11.32 16.43 19.79
N TRP A 374 -9.98 16.39 19.83
CA TRP A 374 -9.24 16.00 21.03
C TRP A 374 -9.49 16.94 22.22
N GLN A 375 -9.59 18.26 22.00
CA GLN A 375 -9.98 19.18 23.07
C GLN A 375 -11.38 18.89 23.58
N ASN A 376 -12.31 18.60 22.66
CA ASN A 376 -13.69 18.26 23.00
C ASN A 376 -13.79 16.95 23.79
N ILE A 377 -13.02 15.93 23.41
CA ILE A 377 -12.92 14.66 24.14
C ILE A 377 -12.33 14.86 25.53
N LYS A 378 -11.26 15.65 25.69
CA LYS A 378 -10.71 15.98 27.02
C LYS A 378 -11.73 16.70 27.91
N LYS A 379 -12.50 17.64 27.35
CA LYS A 379 -13.56 18.33 28.07
C LYS A 379 -14.66 17.36 28.51
N TRP A 380 -15.12 16.48 27.61
CA TRP A 380 -16.08 15.43 27.93
C TRP A 380 -15.56 14.50 29.04
N TYR A 381 -14.33 14.01 28.93
CA TYR A 381 -13.69 13.13 29.91
C TYR A 381 -13.67 13.75 31.31
N ARG A 382 -13.32 15.04 31.43
CA ARG A 382 -13.33 15.79 32.70
C ARG A 382 -14.75 15.97 33.24
N ASN A 383 -15.70 16.38 32.40
CA ASN A 383 -17.08 16.62 32.81
C ASN A 383 -17.82 15.35 33.26
N CYS A 384 -17.39 14.20 32.78
CA CYS A 384 -17.94 12.89 33.12
C CYS A 384 -17.19 12.19 34.25
N ASN A 385 -16.19 12.84 34.85
CA ASN A 385 -15.31 12.29 35.90
C ASN A 385 -14.76 10.90 35.55
N VAL A 386 -14.46 10.66 34.27
CA VAL A 386 -14.02 9.34 33.78
C VAL A 386 -12.68 8.94 34.38
N GLY A 387 -11.79 9.92 34.61
CA GLY A 387 -10.50 9.69 35.27
C GLY A 387 -10.61 9.18 36.69
N GLU A 388 -11.58 9.69 37.45
CA GLU A 388 -11.87 9.23 38.82
C GLU A 388 -12.46 7.81 38.82
N CYS A 389 -13.03 7.38 37.69
CA CYS A 389 -13.57 6.04 37.50
C CYS A 389 -12.51 5.00 37.05
N GLY A 390 -11.23 5.40 36.95
CA GLY A 390 -10.11 4.47 36.77
C GLY A 390 -9.43 4.47 35.40
N LEU A 391 -9.90 5.28 34.43
CA LEU A 391 -9.23 5.38 33.12
C LEU A 391 -8.23 6.54 33.10
N PRO A 392 -6.90 6.31 32.96
CA PRO A 392 -5.92 7.39 32.94
C PRO A 392 -5.94 8.19 31.62
N GLU A 393 -5.53 9.46 31.66
CA GLU A 393 -5.48 10.35 30.49
C GLU A 393 -4.55 9.82 29.38
N LYS A 394 -3.51 9.06 29.74
CA LYS A 394 -2.65 8.36 28.77
C LYS A 394 -3.43 7.35 27.93
N SER A 395 -4.37 6.61 28.53
CA SER A 395 -5.23 5.68 27.79
C SER A 395 -6.22 6.43 26.92
N LEU A 396 -6.74 7.57 27.41
CA LEU A 396 -7.65 8.43 26.65
C LEU A 396 -7.04 8.91 25.33
N VAL A 397 -5.81 9.43 25.34
CA VAL A 397 -5.14 9.91 24.12
C VAL A 397 -4.82 8.76 23.16
N GLN A 398 -4.48 7.58 23.67
CA GLN A 398 -4.23 6.40 22.85
C GLN A 398 -5.50 5.92 22.14
N ILE A 399 -6.63 5.86 22.84
CA ILE A 399 -7.93 5.48 22.27
C ILE A 399 -8.32 6.49 21.18
N TYR A 400 -8.20 7.79 21.48
CA TYR A 400 -8.48 8.84 20.50
C TYR A 400 -7.59 8.72 19.25
N TYR A 401 -6.29 8.54 19.44
CA TYR A 401 -5.34 8.33 18.36
C TYR A 401 -5.69 7.12 17.49
N VAL A 402 -6.02 5.98 18.09
CA VAL A 402 -6.33 4.77 17.32
C VAL A 402 -7.57 4.98 16.45
N ALA A 403 -8.62 5.61 16.98
CA ALA A 403 -9.81 5.94 16.21
C ALA A 403 -9.52 6.96 15.10
N ALA A 404 -8.82 8.06 15.42
CA ALA A 404 -8.49 9.12 14.45
C ALA A 404 -7.52 8.66 13.36
N ALA A 405 -6.57 7.78 13.69
CA ALA A 405 -5.65 7.20 12.71
C ALA A 405 -6.31 6.16 11.80
N SER A 406 -7.44 5.59 12.23
CA SER A 406 -8.20 4.58 11.50
C SER A 406 -9.28 5.18 10.59
N ILE A 407 -10.07 6.14 11.11
CA ILE A 407 -11.17 6.82 10.41
C ILE A 407 -10.89 8.31 10.45
N PHE A 408 -10.20 8.85 9.46
CA PHE A 408 -9.61 10.19 9.56
C PHE A 408 -10.41 11.28 8.86
N GLU A 409 -11.33 10.87 7.99
CA GLU A 409 -12.07 11.76 7.11
C GLU A 409 -12.93 12.74 7.92
N PRO A 410 -12.93 14.05 7.61
CA PRO A 410 -13.70 15.05 8.35
C PRO A 410 -15.18 14.70 8.53
N GLU A 411 -15.80 14.23 7.45
CA GLU A 411 -17.21 13.81 7.37
C GLU A 411 -17.56 12.60 8.25
N LYS A 412 -16.56 11.88 8.79
CA LYS A 412 -16.74 10.73 9.68
C LYS A 412 -16.48 11.07 11.16
N SER A 413 -16.57 12.35 11.53
CA SER A 413 -16.38 12.82 12.90
C SER A 413 -17.32 12.12 13.91
N GLN A 414 -18.61 11.95 13.57
CA GLN A 414 -19.53 11.27 14.49
C GLN A 414 -19.10 9.82 14.77
N GLN A 415 -18.66 9.08 13.75
CA GLN A 415 -18.17 7.70 13.90
C GLN A 415 -16.93 7.64 14.81
N ARG A 416 -15.95 8.51 14.57
CA ARG A 416 -14.75 8.62 15.43
C ARG A 416 -15.13 8.90 16.89
N LEU A 417 -15.94 9.94 17.12
CA LEU A 417 -16.28 10.36 18.47
C LEU A 417 -17.14 9.32 19.20
N ALA A 418 -18.04 8.64 18.49
CA ALA A 418 -18.82 7.53 19.03
C ALA A 418 -17.94 6.35 19.41
N TRP A 419 -16.99 5.95 18.54
CA TRP A 419 -15.99 4.93 18.87
C TRP A 419 -15.24 5.32 20.14
N VAL A 420 -14.60 6.48 20.18
CA VAL A 420 -13.76 6.90 21.31
C VAL A 420 -14.55 6.91 22.62
N LYS A 421 -15.75 7.50 22.63
CA LYS A 421 -16.59 7.54 23.83
C LYS A 421 -17.03 6.14 24.25
N THR A 422 -17.37 5.27 23.30
CA THR A 422 -17.75 3.89 23.58
C THR A 422 -16.59 3.10 24.19
N GLU A 423 -15.42 3.13 23.58
CA GLU A 423 -14.24 2.39 24.07
C GLU A 423 -13.77 2.90 25.44
N VAL A 424 -13.83 4.22 25.66
CA VAL A 424 -13.52 4.83 26.97
C VAL A 424 -14.47 4.30 28.05
N LEU A 425 -15.78 4.35 27.80
CA LEU A 425 -16.78 3.87 28.77
C LEU A 425 -16.66 2.37 29.02
N MET A 426 -16.43 1.61 27.95
CA MET A 426 -16.23 0.15 28.00
C MET A 426 -15.06 -0.21 28.92
N LYS A 427 -13.88 0.39 28.70
CA LYS A 427 -12.69 0.17 29.54
C LYS A 427 -12.88 0.66 30.97
N THR A 428 -13.58 1.78 31.16
CA THR A 428 -13.90 2.30 32.49
C THR A 428 -14.81 1.33 33.26
N ILE A 429 -15.82 0.76 32.61
CA ILE A 429 -16.72 -0.23 33.20
C ILE A 429 -15.99 -1.53 33.54
N ILE A 430 -15.14 -2.03 32.63
CA ILE A 430 -14.30 -3.21 32.88
C ILE A 430 -13.42 -2.96 34.11
N SER A 431 -12.67 -1.86 34.13
CA SER A 431 -11.79 -1.49 35.24
C SER A 431 -12.55 -1.36 36.57
N HIS A 432 -13.75 -0.76 36.55
CA HIS A 432 -14.60 -0.65 37.72
C HIS A 432 -14.99 -2.03 38.30
N PHE A 433 -15.33 -2.99 37.44
CA PHE A 433 -15.69 -4.35 37.89
C PHE A 433 -14.48 -5.19 38.32
N GLU A 434 -13.32 -5.02 37.69
CA GLU A 434 -12.08 -5.74 38.03
C GLU A 434 -11.45 -5.22 39.32
N PHE A 435 -11.36 -3.89 39.50
CA PHE A 435 -10.74 -3.26 40.66
C PHE A 435 -11.50 -3.53 41.96
N GLN A 436 -12.83 -3.61 41.89
CA GLN A 436 -13.67 -3.78 43.07
C GLN A 436 -13.97 -5.25 43.44
N GLN A 437 -13.42 -6.25 42.71
CA GLN A 437 -13.72 -7.68 42.89
C GLN A 437 -15.23 -7.98 43.07
N LEU A 438 -16.08 -7.31 42.29
CA LEU A 438 -17.50 -7.25 42.63
C LEU A 438 -18.23 -8.58 42.39
N PRO A 439 -19.09 -9.03 43.32
CA PRO A 439 -19.93 -10.21 43.14
C PRO A 439 -20.81 -10.10 41.89
N ARG A 440 -21.16 -11.25 41.27
CA ARG A 440 -22.10 -11.34 40.12
C ARG A 440 -23.41 -10.56 40.34
N GLN A 441 -23.84 -10.40 41.59
CA GLN A 441 -25.03 -9.62 41.97
C GLN A 441 -24.90 -8.11 41.68
N GLN A 442 -23.72 -7.51 41.82
CA GLN A 442 -23.54 -6.08 41.53
C GLN A 442 -23.47 -5.78 40.02
N LYS A 443 -22.95 -6.72 39.22
CA LYS A 443 -23.08 -6.65 37.75
C LYS A 443 -24.54 -6.67 37.30
N ARG A 444 -25.38 -7.49 37.96
CA ARG A 444 -26.84 -7.50 37.72
C ARG A 444 -27.49 -6.18 38.14
N ALA A 445 -27.15 -5.64 39.30
CA ALA A 445 -27.68 -4.35 39.76
C ALA A 445 -27.28 -3.19 38.81
N PHE A 446 -26.05 -3.19 38.30
CA PHE A 446 -25.60 -2.21 37.29
C PHE A 446 -26.42 -2.33 36.00
N LEU A 447 -26.64 -3.56 35.52
CA LEU A 447 -27.46 -3.82 34.33
C LEU A 447 -28.93 -3.40 34.54
N GLU A 448 -29.53 -3.74 35.67
CA GLU A 448 -30.89 -3.33 36.03
C GLU A 448 -31.01 -1.80 36.12
N GLU A 449 -30.02 -1.11 36.68
CA GLU A 449 -29.98 0.34 36.73
C GLU A 449 -29.85 0.96 35.33
N PHE A 450 -29.05 0.37 34.44
CA PHE A 450 -28.91 0.80 33.06
C PHE A 450 -30.18 0.55 32.22
N GLU A 451 -30.84 -0.59 32.42
CA GLU A 451 -32.10 -0.94 31.74
C GLU A 451 -33.20 0.06 32.14
N ASN A 452 -33.31 0.37 33.44
CA ASN A 452 -34.28 1.32 33.99
C ASN A 452 -33.87 2.80 33.81
N GLY A 453 -32.60 3.06 33.53
CA GLY A 453 -32.06 4.37 33.23
C GLY A 453 -32.59 4.89 31.89
N SER A 454 -33.65 5.69 31.93
CA SER A 454 -34.07 6.56 30.82
C SER A 454 -34.24 7.99 31.35
N ILE A 455 -33.67 8.96 30.64
CA ILE A 455 -33.88 10.39 30.92
C ILE A 455 -35.27 10.83 30.41
N LEU A 456 -35.91 10.05 29.53
CA LEU A 456 -37.19 10.39 28.92
C LEU A 456 -38.23 9.27 29.15
N LYS A 457 -39.26 9.65 29.93
CA LYS A 457 -40.58 9.03 30.18
C LYS A 457 -40.74 8.11 31.42
N TYR A 458 -41.41 8.67 32.43
CA TYR A 458 -42.66 8.11 32.98
C TYR A 458 -43.76 9.16 32.86
N THR A 459 -45.01 8.69 32.84
CA THR A 459 -46.28 9.45 32.76
C THR A 459 -46.54 10.45 33.89
N ASN A 460 -45.65 10.61 34.88
CA ASN A 460 -45.88 11.40 36.11
C ASN A 460 -44.75 12.39 36.52
N GLY A 461 -43.89 12.86 35.59
CA GLY A 461 -43.09 14.08 35.81
C GLY A 461 -41.92 14.07 36.81
N GLY A 462 -41.53 12.93 37.39
CA GLY A 462 -40.34 12.81 38.25
C GLY A 462 -39.06 12.38 37.51
N ARG A 463 -37.88 12.95 37.85
CA ARG A 463 -36.57 12.56 37.29
C ARG A 463 -36.00 11.33 38.02
N TYR A 464 -35.78 10.20 37.34
CA TYR A 464 -35.00 9.09 37.91
C TYR A 464 -33.52 9.48 37.95
N LYS A 465 -32.94 9.58 39.15
CA LYS A 465 -31.51 9.83 39.35
C LYS A 465 -30.80 8.48 39.43
N THR A 466 -29.88 8.20 38.51
CA THR A 466 -29.00 7.03 38.60
C THR A 466 -28.26 7.07 39.93
N LYS A 467 -28.24 5.95 40.65
CA LYS A 467 -27.50 5.75 41.90
C LYS A 467 -26.00 5.65 41.62
N SER A 468 -25.62 5.05 40.48
CA SER A 468 -24.24 4.97 39.99
C SER A 468 -23.90 6.15 39.07
N CYS A 469 -22.79 6.84 39.37
CA CYS A 469 -22.24 7.90 38.52
C CYS A 469 -21.93 7.36 37.10
N LEU A 470 -21.40 6.14 37.02
CA LEU A 470 -20.98 5.52 35.76
C LEU A 470 -22.17 5.16 34.86
N VAL A 471 -23.27 4.64 35.43
CA VAL A 471 -24.51 4.39 34.67
C VAL A 471 -25.11 5.70 34.15
N GLY A 472 -25.12 6.75 34.98
CA GLY A 472 -25.58 8.08 34.56
C GLY A 472 -24.74 8.68 33.43
N THR A 473 -23.42 8.54 33.51
CA THR A 473 -22.48 8.96 32.46
C THR A 473 -22.70 8.17 31.16
N LEU A 474 -22.88 6.85 31.24
CA LEU A 474 -23.18 6.02 30.08
C LEU A 474 -24.49 6.46 29.41
N VAL A 475 -25.60 6.52 30.15
CA VAL A 475 -26.91 6.92 29.62
C VAL A 475 -26.88 8.32 29.00
N ARG A 476 -26.22 9.28 29.65
CA ARG A 476 -26.07 10.65 29.09
C ARG A 476 -25.26 10.63 27.80
N THR A 477 -24.19 9.85 27.75
CA THR A 477 -23.35 9.74 26.55
C THR A 477 -24.11 9.11 25.39
N LEU A 478 -24.89 8.05 25.62
CA LEU A 478 -25.73 7.44 24.57
C LEU A 478 -26.79 8.42 24.05
N ASN A 479 -27.40 9.22 24.93
CA ASN A 479 -28.34 10.26 24.53
C ASN A 479 -27.67 11.35 23.69
N HIS A 480 -26.47 11.80 24.08
CA HIS A 480 -25.73 12.80 23.32
C HIS A 480 -25.34 12.27 21.94
N LEU A 481 -24.81 11.05 21.85
CA LEU A 481 -24.47 10.42 20.58
C LEU A 481 -25.71 10.30 19.67
N SER A 482 -26.84 9.83 20.21
CA SER A 482 -28.07 9.74 19.43
C SER A 482 -28.57 11.11 18.97
N LEU A 483 -28.52 12.13 19.84
CA LEU A 483 -28.94 13.49 19.49
C LEU A 483 -28.05 14.09 18.40
N ASP A 484 -26.73 13.93 18.49
CA ASP A 484 -25.79 14.43 17.48
C ASP A 484 -26.08 13.79 16.10
N ILE A 485 -26.39 12.49 16.08
CA ILE A 485 -26.73 11.74 14.86
C ILE A 485 -28.13 12.09 14.35
N LEU A 486 -29.10 12.32 15.25
CA LEU A 486 -30.44 12.80 14.90
C LEU A 486 -30.36 14.17 14.24
N LEU A 487 -29.53 15.08 14.76
CA LEU A 487 -29.34 16.41 14.18
C LEU A 487 -28.60 16.36 12.85
N ALA A 488 -27.60 15.48 12.70
CA ALA A 488 -26.81 15.37 11.47
C ALA A 488 -27.51 14.61 10.34
N HIS A 489 -28.33 13.61 10.68
CA HIS A 489 -28.85 12.62 9.72
C HIS A 489 -30.35 12.34 9.84
N GLY A 490 -31.05 12.96 10.79
CA GLY A 490 -32.49 12.76 10.98
C GLY A 490 -32.87 11.40 11.58
N ARG A 491 -31.91 10.68 12.19
CA ARG A 491 -32.11 9.33 12.74
C ARG A 491 -31.87 9.27 14.24
N ASP A 492 -32.82 8.71 14.98
CA ASP A 492 -32.64 8.38 16.39
C ASP A 492 -32.08 6.96 16.50
N ILE A 493 -30.88 6.83 17.06
CA ILE A 493 -30.19 5.55 17.25
C ILE A 493 -30.08 5.18 18.74
N TYR A 494 -30.78 5.88 19.63
CA TYR A 494 -30.66 5.68 21.07
C TYR A 494 -31.04 4.25 21.46
N GLN A 495 -32.14 3.75 20.92
CA GLN A 495 -32.62 2.41 21.25
C GLN A 495 -31.70 1.30 20.70
N PRO A 496 -31.26 1.34 19.43
CA PRO A 496 -30.21 0.44 18.92
C PRO A 496 -28.91 0.48 19.74
N LEU A 497 -28.40 1.67 20.09
CA LEU A 497 -27.21 1.80 20.94
C LEU A 497 -27.44 1.20 22.33
N LYS A 498 -28.60 1.47 22.95
CA LYS A 498 -28.96 0.88 24.26
C LYS A 498 -29.02 -0.65 24.17
N ASN A 499 -29.54 -1.20 23.07
CA ASN A 499 -29.58 -2.65 22.83
C ASN A 499 -28.17 -3.25 22.70
N ALA A 500 -27.29 -2.61 21.94
CA ALA A 500 -25.88 -3.00 21.76
C ALA A 500 -25.14 -3.05 23.11
N TRP A 501 -25.26 -1.98 23.91
CA TRP A 501 -24.65 -1.91 25.24
C TRP A 501 -25.22 -2.96 26.20
N ARG A 502 -26.53 -3.20 26.17
CA ARG A 502 -27.17 -4.26 26.96
C ARG A 502 -26.64 -5.64 26.59
N LYS A 503 -26.45 -5.92 25.29
CA LYS A 503 -25.86 -7.17 24.80
C LYS A 503 -24.42 -7.31 25.29
N TRP A 504 -23.60 -6.28 25.12
CA TRP A 504 -22.22 -6.25 25.59
C TRP A 504 -22.10 -6.49 27.11
N MET A 505 -22.96 -5.89 27.94
CA MET A 505 -22.92 -6.14 29.39
C MET A 505 -23.24 -7.60 29.78
N ARG A 506 -23.94 -8.35 28.92
CA ARG A 506 -24.26 -9.77 29.13
C ARG A 506 -23.17 -10.69 28.59
N GLU A 507 -22.61 -10.38 27.42
CA GLU A 507 -21.73 -11.28 26.66
C GLU A 507 -20.25 -10.88 26.73
N GLY A 508 -19.94 -9.59 26.90
CA GLY A 508 -18.58 -9.05 27.05
C GLY A 508 -17.79 -8.91 25.75
N ASP A 509 -18.46 -8.81 24.60
CA ASP A 509 -17.83 -8.77 23.28
C ASP A 509 -17.49 -7.35 22.81
N ASP A 510 -16.31 -6.84 23.18
CA ASP A 510 -15.84 -5.48 22.88
C ASP A 510 -15.89 -5.14 21.38
N ALA A 511 -15.43 -6.06 20.53
CA ALA A 511 -15.38 -5.84 19.09
C ALA A 511 -16.78 -5.68 18.48
N GLU A 512 -17.76 -6.45 18.97
CA GLU A 512 -19.13 -6.33 18.51
C GLU A 512 -19.73 -4.96 18.85
N LEU A 513 -19.55 -4.51 20.10
CA LEU A 513 -20.04 -3.22 20.55
C LEU A 513 -19.46 -2.06 19.72
N LEU A 514 -18.15 -2.13 19.43
CA LEU A 514 -17.47 -1.11 18.63
C LEU A 514 -17.95 -1.11 17.17
N VAL A 515 -18.09 -2.27 16.54
CA VAL A 515 -18.60 -2.37 15.17
C VAL A 515 -20.05 -1.88 15.09
N GLN A 516 -20.92 -2.29 16.00
CA GLN A 516 -22.30 -1.82 16.05
C GLN A 516 -22.36 -0.30 16.25
N THR A 517 -21.53 0.25 17.14
CA THR A 517 -21.43 1.70 17.35
C THR A 517 -21.02 2.42 16.07
N LEU A 518 -20.01 1.92 15.35
CA LEU A 518 -19.54 2.52 14.10
C LEU A 518 -20.61 2.48 13.00
N ASN A 519 -21.28 1.34 12.84
CA ASN A 519 -22.33 1.18 11.84
C ASN A 519 -23.54 2.08 12.14
N LEU A 520 -23.95 2.20 13.40
CA LEU A 520 -25.06 3.08 13.81
C LEU A 520 -24.70 4.57 13.65
N SER A 521 -23.43 4.92 13.82
CA SER A 521 -22.94 6.30 13.77
C SER A 521 -22.57 6.77 12.37
N GLY A 522 -22.65 5.90 11.35
CA GLY A 522 -22.36 6.23 9.96
C GLY A 522 -23.42 7.09 9.29
N GLY A 523 -23.00 7.97 8.38
CA GLY A 523 -23.87 8.79 7.53
C GLY A 523 -24.29 8.08 6.24
N GLY A 524 -25.29 8.63 5.54
CA GLY A 524 -25.62 8.25 4.14
C GLY A 524 -25.94 6.76 3.90
N SER A 525 -25.32 6.18 2.86
CA SER A 525 -25.50 4.79 2.39
C SER A 525 -24.94 3.70 3.31
N CYS A 526 -24.24 4.10 4.39
CA CYS A 526 -23.66 3.20 5.38
C CYS A 526 -24.69 2.71 6.41
N TRP A 527 -25.85 3.37 6.48
CA TRP A 527 -26.93 2.98 7.37
C TRP A 527 -27.74 1.81 6.79
N ALA A 528 -27.82 0.73 7.57
CA ALA A 528 -28.80 -0.33 7.39
C ALA A 528 -29.44 -0.61 8.75
N SER A 529 -30.76 -0.85 8.77
CA SER A 529 -31.45 -1.21 10.01
C SER A 529 -30.85 -2.48 10.62
N GLU A 530 -30.87 -2.57 11.94
CA GLU A 530 -30.39 -3.74 12.70
C GLU A 530 -31.01 -5.06 12.21
N GLU A 531 -32.28 -5.04 11.79
CA GLU A 531 -32.99 -6.18 11.21
C GLU A 531 -32.39 -6.61 9.85
N LEU A 532 -32.17 -5.66 8.93
CA LEU A 532 -31.55 -5.92 7.63
C LEU A 532 -30.12 -6.46 7.76
N LEU A 533 -29.34 -5.92 8.70
CA LEU A 533 -27.96 -6.39 8.95
C LEU A 533 -27.95 -7.80 9.55
N SER A 534 -28.83 -8.05 10.53
CA SER A 534 -28.93 -9.36 11.20
C SER A 534 -29.41 -10.46 10.25
N SER A 535 -30.17 -10.10 9.21
CA SER A 535 -30.64 -11.05 8.18
C SER A 535 -29.58 -11.42 7.14
N ASN A 536 -28.47 -10.68 7.05
CA ASN A 536 -27.42 -10.93 6.05
C ASN A 536 -26.40 -11.97 6.56
N PRO A 537 -26.25 -13.14 5.91
CA PRO A 537 -25.32 -14.18 6.35
C PRO A 537 -23.86 -13.71 6.44
N LYS A 538 -23.44 -12.81 5.54
CA LYS A 538 -22.07 -12.28 5.51
C LYS A 538 -21.78 -11.38 6.70
N TYR A 539 -22.79 -10.68 7.24
CA TYR A 539 -22.64 -9.85 8.44
C TYR A 539 -22.29 -10.73 9.64
N GLY A 540 -22.98 -11.86 9.80
CA GLY A 540 -22.69 -12.83 10.85
C GLY A 540 -21.29 -13.46 10.73
N GLN A 541 -20.84 -13.75 9.51
CA GLN A 541 -19.49 -14.26 9.25
C GLN A 541 -18.41 -13.22 9.60
N LEU A 542 -18.58 -11.98 9.14
CA LEU A 542 -17.69 -10.86 9.47
C LEU A 542 -17.61 -10.64 10.98
N LEU A 543 -18.75 -10.59 11.65
CA LEU A 543 -18.82 -10.41 13.10
C LEU A 543 -18.09 -11.53 13.85
N LYS A 544 -18.33 -12.79 13.48
CA LYS A 544 -17.65 -13.94 14.08
C LYS A 544 -16.14 -13.86 13.89
N ALA A 545 -15.67 -13.56 12.68
CA ALA A 545 -14.25 -13.44 12.37
C ALA A 545 -13.60 -12.29 13.17
N THR A 546 -14.22 -11.11 13.18
CA THR A 546 -13.73 -9.94 13.94
C THR A 546 -13.68 -10.22 15.44
N ILE A 547 -14.72 -10.82 16.03
CA ILE A 547 -14.73 -11.20 17.45
C ILE A 547 -13.59 -12.20 17.74
N SER A 548 -13.40 -13.20 16.89
CA SER A 548 -12.35 -14.22 17.07
C SER A 548 -10.96 -13.58 17.10
N VAL A 549 -10.66 -12.73 16.11
CA VAL A 549 -9.41 -11.96 16.05
C VAL A 549 -9.23 -11.13 17.32
N CYS A 550 -10.20 -10.27 17.66
CA CYS A 550 -10.07 -9.34 18.78
C CYS A 550 -9.92 -10.07 20.12
N LYS A 551 -10.65 -11.18 20.34
CA LYS A 551 -10.51 -12.02 21.55
C LYS A 551 -9.12 -12.63 21.68
N LYS A 552 -8.54 -13.15 20.59
CA LYS A 552 -7.19 -13.73 20.60
C LYS A 552 -6.10 -12.66 20.81
N LEU A 553 -6.35 -11.41 20.41
CA LEU A 553 -5.43 -10.28 20.60
C LEU A 553 -5.50 -9.66 22.02
N HIS A 554 -6.64 -9.80 22.71
CA HIS A 554 -6.91 -9.15 24.01
C HIS A 554 -5.89 -9.50 25.12
N PRO A 555 -5.42 -10.76 25.29
CA PRO A 555 -4.42 -11.08 26.31
C PRO A 555 -3.10 -10.33 26.13
N SER A 556 -2.64 -10.16 24.88
CA SER A 556 -1.42 -9.40 24.58
C SER A 556 -1.56 -7.92 24.89
N GLN A 557 -2.76 -7.35 24.74
CA GLN A 557 -3.02 -5.97 25.13
C GLN A 557 -3.00 -5.80 26.66
N ASN A 558 -3.59 -6.74 27.41
CA ASN A 558 -3.63 -6.69 28.87
C ASN A 558 -2.24 -6.85 29.51
N ARG A 559 -1.38 -7.72 28.99
CA ARG A 559 0.01 -7.88 29.50
C ARG A 559 0.81 -6.58 29.43
N LYS A 560 0.61 -5.77 28.37
CA LYS A 560 1.25 -4.46 28.22
C LYS A 560 0.76 -3.42 29.23
N VAL A 561 -0.52 -3.49 29.62
CA VAL A 561 -1.09 -2.61 30.65
C VAL A 561 -0.47 -2.91 32.02
N ASN A 562 -0.11 -4.16 32.27
CA ASN A 562 0.50 -4.63 33.53
C ASN A 562 2.03 -4.49 33.60
N GLY A 563 2.68 -3.89 32.60
CA GLY A 563 4.13 -3.62 32.59
C GLY A 563 5.02 -4.77 32.10
N GLU A 564 4.45 -5.86 31.58
CA GLU A 564 5.21 -6.93 30.93
C GLU A 564 5.41 -6.61 29.43
N ASP A 565 6.58 -6.95 28.85
CA ASP A 565 6.90 -6.75 27.42
C ASP A 565 6.18 -7.75 26.49
N GLY A 566 4.87 -7.88 26.69
CA GLY A 566 3.95 -8.78 25.98
C GLY A 566 3.56 -8.21 24.62
N CYS A 567 4.52 -8.09 23.69
CA CYS A 567 4.24 -7.75 22.31
C CYS A 567 3.85 -9.02 21.52
N ILE A 568 2.97 -8.94 20.52
CA ILE A 568 2.76 -10.09 19.59
C ILE A 568 4.09 -10.49 18.90
N ARG A 569 5.05 -9.57 18.78
CA ARG A 569 6.42 -9.90 18.35
C ARG A 569 7.09 -10.99 19.20
N SER A 570 6.71 -11.14 20.47
CA SER A 570 7.26 -12.13 21.42
C SER A 570 6.32 -13.31 21.71
N ALA A 571 5.15 -13.41 21.07
CA ALA A 571 4.20 -14.51 21.29
C ALA A 571 4.67 -15.84 20.64
N GLU A 572 4.43 -16.96 21.34
CA GLU A 572 4.72 -18.33 20.87
C GLU A 572 4.00 -18.67 19.56
N GLY A 573 4.65 -19.47 18.70
CA GLY A 573 4.32 -19.62 17.28
C GLY A 573 2.88 -20.01 16.96
N THR A 574 2.25 -20.90 17.73
CA THR A 574 0.90 -21.42 17.43
C THR A 574 -0.19 -20.34 17.56
N ALA A 575 -0.16 -19.53 18.63
CA ALA A 575 -1.16 -18.50 18.86
C ALA A 575 -1.09 -17.38 17.80
N LYS A 576 0.13 -17.04 17.36
CA LYS A 576 0.34 -16.08 16.27
C LYS A 576 -0.23 -16.58 14.94
N LEU A 577 0.00 -17.85 14.61
CA LEU A 577 -0.53 -18.46 13.37
C LEU A 577 -2.05 -18.46 13.33
N GLU A 578 -2.71 -18.76 14.45
CA GLU A 578 -4.17 -18.71 14.54
C GLU A 578 -4.75 -17.30 14.35
N ILE A 579 -4.09 -16.27 14.91
CA ILE A 579 -4.49 -14.88 14.71
C ILE A 579 -4.35 -14.47 13.24
N GLU A 580 -3.23 -14.85 12.60
CA GLU A 580 -3.03 -14.56 11.18
C GLU A 580 -4.08 -15.26 10.31
N SER A 581 -4.41 -16.52 10.59
CA SER A 581 -5.45 -17.26 9.86
C SER A 581 -6.82 -16.60 9.99
N ASP A 582 -7.21 -16.16 11.18
CA ASP A 582 -8.49 -15.46 11.39
C ASP A 582 -8.50 -14.10 10.69
N MET A 583 -7.36 -13.38 10.68
CA MET A 583 -7.20 -12.14 9.94
C MET A 583 -7.32 -12.35 8.43
N GLN A 584 -6.72 -13.41 7.89
CA GLN A 584 -6.83 -13.77 6.47
C GLN A 584 -8.28 -14.08 6.08
N GLU A 585 -9.02 -14.81 6.91
CA GLU A 585 -10.45 -15.08 6.68
C GLU A 585 -11.27 -13.78 6.71
N LEU A 586 -11.00 -12.89 7.67
CA LEU A 586 -11.64 -11.58 7.73
C LEU A 586 -11.33 -10.75 6.47
N VAL A 587 -10.07 -10.71 6.04
CA VAL A 587 -9.65 -10.00 4.81
C VAL A 587 -10.37 -10.56 3.59
N LYS A 588 -10.49 -11.89 3.47
CA LYS A 588 -11.26 -12.54 2.40
C LYS A 588 -12.72 -12.09 2.40
N LEU A 589 -13.39 -12.13 3.55
CA LEU A 589 -14.79 -11.72 3.68
C LEU A 589 -15.00 -10.24 3.33
N VAL A 590 -14.05 -9.37 3.68
CA VAL A 590 -14.13 -7.93 3.45
C VAL A 590 -13.94 -7.61 1.96
N MET A 591 -12.89 -8.18 1.34
CA MET A 591 -12.46 -7.82 -0.01
C MET A 591 -13.28 -8.51 -1.11
N THR A 592 -13.77 -9.74 -0.87
CA THR A 592 -14.60 -10.45 -1.88
C THR A 592 -15.96 -9.80 -2.05
N ARG A 593 -16.40 -9.67 -3.30
CA ARG A 593 -17.75 -9.22 -3.67
C ARG A 593 -18.67 -10.43 -3.82
N SER A 594 -19.92 -10.31 -3.41
CA SER A 594 -20.94 -11.35 -3.56
C SER A 594 -22.24 -10.80 -4.17
N LEU A 595 -23.07 -11.66 -4.76
CA LEU A 595 -24.43 -11.28 -5.14
C LEU A 595 -25.20 -10.87 -3.86
N ASN A 596 -25.82 -9.68 -3.86
CA ASN A 596 -26.41 -9.05 -2.68
C ASN A 596 -25.40 -8.78 -1.54
N ASP A 597 -24.20 -8.29 -1.90
CA ASP A 597 -23.17 -7.95 -0.92
C ASP A 597 -23.62 -6.89 0.10
N LEU A 598 -22.97 -6.91 1.25
CA LEU A 598 -22.99 -5.79 2.19
C LEU A 598 -22.32 -4.57 1.57
N ASN A 599 -22.79 -3.40 1.99
CA ASN A 599 -22.12 -2.14 1.69
C ASN A 599 -20.62 -2.22 2.05
N SER A 600 -19.75 -1.76 1.17
CA SER A 600 -18.29 -1.84 1.32
C SER A 600 -17.79 -1.15 2.59
N GLU A 601 -18.41 -0.05 2.98
CA GLU A 601 -18.07 0.69 4.21
C GLU A 601 -18.40 -0.13 5.46
N ILE A 602 -19.53 -0.83 5.47
CA ILE A 602 -19.91 -1.72 6.58
C ILE A 602 -18.91 -2.86 6.71
N LYS A 603 -18.53 -3.51 5.60
CA LYS A 603 -17.46 -4.54 5.60
C LYS A 603 -16.15 -3.96 6.13
N HIS A 604 -15.82 -2.74 5.72
CA HIS A 604 -14.59 -2.07 6.13
C HIS A 604 -14.57 -1.72 7.63
N ASN A 605 -15.71 -1.41 8.25
CA ASN A 605 -15.80 -1.16 9.70
C ASN A 605 -15.34 -2.38 10.53
N PHE A 606 -15.73 -3.59 10.14
CA PHE A 606 -15.24 -4.83 10.77
C PHE A 606 -13.72 -4.96 10.68
N TYR A 607 -13.17 -4.67 9.50
CA TYR A 607 -11.73 -4.72 9.26
C TYR A 607 -10.98 -3.66 10.06
N ILE A 608 -11.48 -2.42 10.10
CA ILE A 608 -10.90 -1.32 10.87
C ILE A 608 -10.81 -1.69 12.37
N ILE A 609 -11.88 -2.24 12.94
CA ILE A 609 -11.86 -2.66 14.35
C ILE A 609 -10.85 -3.78 14.57
N ALA A 610 -10.79 -4.81 13.72
CA ALA A 610 -9.79 -5.86 13.85
C ALA A 610 -8.34 -5.32 13.78
N ARG A 611 -8.06 -4.44 12.81
CA ARG A 611 -6.75 -3.79 12.65
C ARG A 611 -6.37 -2.91 13.83
N SER A 612 -7.33 -2.21 14.42
CA SER A 612 -7.07 -1.35 15.57
C SER A 612 -6.61 -2.19 16.77
N PHE A 613 -7.26 -3.33 17.02
CA PHE A 613 -6.84 -4.29 18.03
C PHE A 613 -5.47 -4.88 17.69
N TYR A 614 -5.25 -5.25 16.42
CA TYR A 614 -3.99 -5.81 15.96
C TYR A 614 -2.85 -4.81 16.17
N TYR A 615 -3.04 -3.54 15.79
CA TYR A 615 -2.07 -2.47 16.00
C TYR A 615 -1.71 -2.28 17.48
N VAL A 616 -2.70 -2.22 18.38
CA VAL A 616 -2.45 -2.06 19.82
C VAL A 616 -1.73 -3.27 20.40
N ALA A 617 -2.06 -4.48 19.93
CA ALA A 617 -1.41 -5.71 20.36
C ALA A 617 0.00 -5.88 19.75
N TYR A 618 0.26 -5.32 18.57
CA TYR A 618 1.55 -5.38 17.88
C TYR A 618 2.52 -4.27 18.29
N CYS A 619 2.08 -3.04 18.52
CA CYS A 619 2.97 -1.92 18.84
C CYS A 619 3.18 -1.78 20.36
N ASN A 620 4.42 -1.62 20.83
CA ASN A 620 4.68 -1.39 22.25
C ASN A 620 4.27 0.04 22.68
N PRO A 621 4.09 0.31 24.00
CA PRO A 621 3.59 1.61 24.47
C PRO A 621 4.46 2.81 24.07
N SER A 622 5.78 2.65 24.02
CA SER A 622 6.72 3.70 23.60
C SER A 622 6.54 4.06 22.13
N ARG A 623 6.40 3.04 21.27
CA ARG A 623 6.13 3.20 19.83
C ARG A 623 4.76 3.84 19.60
N ILE A 624 3.73 3.42 20.32
CA ILE A 624 2.41 4.06 20.25
C ILE A 624 2.52 5.55 20.63
N SER A 625 3.26 5.89 21.69
CA SER A 625 3.43 7.28 22.12
C SER A 625 4.16 8.13 21.06
N PHE A 626 5.18 7.56 20.40
CA PHE A 626 5.83 8.21 19.26
C PHE A 626 4.86 8.43 18.09
N HIS A 627 4.05 7.42 17.74
CA HIS A 627 3.06 7.55 16.67
C HIS A 627 1.98 8.58 17.01
N VAL A 628 1.50 8.63 18.26
CA VAL A 628 0.56 9.65 18.75
C VAL A 628 1.12 11.05 18.51
N SER A 629 2.38 11.28 18.92
CA SER A 629 3.05 12.56 18.70
C SER A 629 3.11 12.92 17.22
N LYS A 630 3.60 12.00 16.39
CA LYS A 630 3.85 12.24 14.97
C LYS A 630 2.57 12.45 14.15
N VAL A 631 1.49 11.73 14.49
CA VAL A 631 0.24 11.74 13.72
C VAL A 631 -0.72 12.83 14.17
N LEU A 632 -0.87 13.06 15.48
CA LEU A 632 -1.86 14.03 15.98
C LEU A 632 -1.28 15.43 16.21
N PHE A 633 0.00 15.55 16.52
CA PHE A 633 0.55 16.80 17.08
C PHE A 633 1.73 17.38 16.30
N GLU A 634 2.32 16.62 15.38
CA GLU A 634 3.39 17.10 14.51
C GLU A 634 2.85 17.40 13.12
N ARG A 635 2.86 18.68 12.75
CA ARG A 635 2.41 19.15 11.44
C ARG A 635 3.37 18.67 10.36
N VAL A 636 2.83 18.28 9.21
CA VAL A 636 3.65 17.96 8.03
C VAL A 636 4.06 19.27 7.35
N LEU A 637 5.37 19.48 7.21
CA LEU A 637 5.97 20.67 6.60
C LEU A 637 6.03 20.58 5.07
#